data_AF-A0A1A2SN23-F1
#
_entry.id   AF-A0A1A2SN23-F1
#
_cell.length_a   1.000
_cell.length_b   1.000
_cell.length_c   1.000
_cell.angle_alpha   90.00
_cell.angle_beta   90.00
_cell.angle_gamma   90.00
#
_symmetry.space_group_name_H-M   'P 1'
#
loop_
_entity.id
_entity.type
_entity.pdbx_description
1 polymer ?
#
loop_
_entity_poly.entity_id
_entity_poly.type
_entity_poly.pdbx_seq_one_letter_code
_entity_poly.pdbx_strand_id
1 'polypeptide(L)'
;MTEWPATLDRRYHDAVIFNLACVVTDTAPEAAKARDSAPFLLRRLRDAGIATAVYSRTPGCKRVLRSAGIDESIDLVCKADTATTVDSSPLAEVAAYLGFPAARCVVIEHDDVGVKAAIADGFGLVIGLEDQGDADELLTCGADTAVADLAGISVRDGSTAVSDIADAVQVYGQLKELVGARRPAVFLDFDGTLSDIVKHPESATLVDGAADALRALAAHCPVTVISGRDLSDVRDRVDVDGIWYAGSHGFELLEPDGTHHENTSATGVLDALSLAASRLTEMLKDVAGTKVEHKRFAVAVHYRNADARDIGRVVATVRRYGRSEGLRTSIGRKVIELRPNIIWDKGTTLDWLLGHIEARDGGGRLVLPIYVGDDLTDEDAFDAVEFDGVGIVVRHDADDDRSSSAIFSLENPSAVCGFIRRLADDLEEIAASPAESWELVYDGYQPDHELLREALCTVGNGYVATRGCAPEASACEVHYPGTYAAGVYNQLDDRIADRAIENESLVNLPNWLSLTFRIDDGPWFRVDDAELLSYRQVFDLRHATLTRTLRFRHGSGHSTTLTQQRFASMHQPHIFAMLTTVSAENWSGTVEFRSLVDGSVRNTLVERYRSLADTHLTEPAIDEISPDSVVLRTETSQSRIAIAVAARNTVWLDDARADARYRTVRDGYRAGHDIQVALSAGQSVTLEKVATVVTGRDPAVSEPASAAQHYLEGAGRYADLHFQHARAWARLWEQCTVNLGGSTEAVRILRLHLVHVLQTISPHTAELDVGVPARGLHGEAYRGHVFWDSLFVSPVLSVRMPNLARSLLLYRYRRLPEARRAARRAGYLGAMYPWQSGSDGREVSQQLHLNPQSGRWNPDPSARAHHVGLAIAYNAWQHYQVTGDRQFLVDYGAEMMVEVARFWVGLAQFDDSRDRYTIRGIIGPDEFHSGYPGMEYDGIDNNAYTNVMAVWVILRAMDALDLLPLRDRLDLVGRIDLTAQELDRWEHVTRRMFVPFHEGVISQFEGYADLAELDWEHYRERYGNIQRLDRILEAEDDSVNNYKASKQADALMLFYLLSSDELLALFGRLGYSFAAEQIPKTVDYYLARTSHGSTLSAVVHSWVLARAHRHKAMEYFDRVLESDIADIQGGTTFEGIHLAAMAGSIDLLQRCFTGLEMRDDRLILGPLWPERLGPMEFAMVYRRHRLHLRISGRTATVTAEARKAQPIEVECRGRVQQLVPGHTIEVG
;
A
#
# COMPACT_ATOMS: atom_id res chain seq x y z
N MET A 1 0.98 -5.71 -30.62
CA MET A 1 -0.14 -6.66 -30.71
C MET A 1 0.04 -7.48 -31.98
N THR A 2 -0.07 -8.81 -31.93
CA THR A 2 -0.23 -9.60 -33.15
C THR A 2 -1.58 -9.22 -33.75
N GLU A 3 -1.59 -8.52 -34.88
CA GLU A 3 -2.84 -8.18 -35.58
C GLU A 3 -3.53 -9.48 -35.96
N TRP A 4 -4.63 -9.78 -35.27
CA TRP A 4 -5.52 -10.86 -35.67
C TRP A 4 -6.27 -10.40 -36.91
N PRO A 5 -6.40 -11.26 -37.94
CA PRO A 5 -7.17 -10.95 -39.15
C PRO A 5 -8.61 -10.51 -38.88
N ALA A 6 -9.22 -11.01 -37.80
CA ALA A 6 -10.53 -10.60 -37.32
C ALA A 6 -10.63 -10.69 -35.79
N THR A 7 -11.36 -9.75 -35.18
CA THR A 7 -11.65 -9.75 -33.73
C THR A 7 -13.15 -9.61 -33.52
N LEU A 8 -13.72 -10.57 -32.80
CA LEU A 8 -15.10 -10.60 -32.35
C LEU A 8 -15.16 -10.10 -30.92
N ASP A 9 -16.15 -9.27 -30.64
CA ASP A 9 -16.23 -8.49 -29.41
C ASP A 9 -17.69 -8.24 -29.10
N ARG A 10 -18.13 -8.62 -27.91
CA ARG A 10 -19.53 -8.55 -27.47
C ARG A 10 -20.08 -7.13 -27.46
N ARG A 11 -19.21 -6.11 -27.36
CA ARG A 11 -19.57 -4.69 -27.43
C ARG A 11 -20.16 -4.32 -28.79
N TYR A 12 -19.57 -4.85 -29.87
CA TYR A 12 -19.94 -4.55 -31.26
C TYR A 12 -20.76 -5.66 -31.93
N HIS A 13 -20.67 -6.90 -31.42
CA HIS A 13 -21.20 -8.10 -32.06
C HIS A 13 -22.06 -8.90 -31.08
N ASP A 14 -23.36 -9.00 -31.34
CA ASP A 14 -24.29 -9.79 -30.52
C ASP A 14 -24.36 -11.25 -30.98
N ALA A 15 -24.11 -11.50 -32.26
CA ALA A 15 -24.18 -12.84 -32.81
C ALA A 15 -23.20 -13.10 -33.97
N VAL A 16 -22.85 -14.36 -34.17
CA VAL A 16 -22.10 -14.86 -35.33
C VAL A 16 -22.96 -15.87 -36.09
N ILE A 17 -23.19 -15.60 -37.37
CA ILE A 17 -23.95 -16.43 -38.30
C ILE A 17 -22.96 -17.11 -39.24
N PHE A 18 -22.91 -18.43 -39.17
CA PHE A 18 -22.05 -19.26 -40.00
C PHE A 18 -22.85 -19.84 -41.16
N ASN A 19 -22.29 -19.81 -42.36
CA ASN A 19 -22.67 -20.77 -43.39
C ASN A 19 -22.29 -22.18 -42.89
N LEU A 20 -23.16 -23.17 -43.10
CA LEU A 20 -22.92 -24.56 -42.71
C LEU A 20 -21.54 -25.07 -43.19
N ALA A 21 -21.13 -24.78 -44.42
CA ALA A 21 -19.85 -25.23 -44.96
C ALA A 21 -18.62 -24.58 -44.28
N CYS A 22 -18.81 -23.48 -43.52
CA CYS A 22 -17.74 -22.85 -42.73
C CYS A 22 -17.46 -23.58 -41.42
N VAL A 23 -18.39 -24.40 -40.90
CA VAL A 23 -18.24 -25.10 -39.62
C VAL A 23 -18.07 -26.61 -39.75
N VAL A 24 -18.34 -27.18 -40.93
CA VAL A 24 -18.12 -28.61 -41.22
C VAL A 24 -17.23 -28.82 -42.44
N THR A 25 -16.56 -29.98 -42.50
CA THR A 25 -15.69 -30.37 -43.62
C THR A 25 -16.46 -30.92 -44.82
N ASP A 26 -17.67 -31.45 -44.59
CA ASP A 26 -18.56 -31.99 -45.63
C ASP A 26 -20.01 -31.70 -45.22
N THR A 27 -20.84 -31.27 -46.17
CA THR A 27 -22.26 -30.96 -45.95
C THR A 27 -23.16 -32.19 -46.13
N ALA A 28 -22.62 -33.32 -46.60
CA ALA A 28 -23.30 -34.61 -46.65
C ALA A 28 -23.45 -35.20 -45.23
N PRO A 29 -24.68 -35.47 -44.74
CA PRO A 29 -24.91 -35.87 -43.35
C PRO A 29 -24.18 -37.12 -42.88
N GLU A 30 -23.82 -38.04 -43.77
CA GLU A 30 -23.15 -39.31 -43.44
C GLU A 30 -21.62 -39.17 -43.35
N ALA A 31 -21.05 -38.06 -43.85
CA ALA A 31 -19.60 -37.80 -43.91
C ALA A 31 -19.17 -36.53 -43.15
N ALA A 32 -20.12 -35.74 -42.64
CA ALA A 32 -19.88 -34.48 -41.99
C ALA A 32 -19.10 -34.61 -40.68
N LYS A 33 -17.94 -33.93 -40.60
CA LYS A 33 -17.20 -33.67 -39.36
C LYS A 33 -17.11 -32.16 -39.15
N ALA A 34 -17.02 -31.72 -37.90
CA ALA A 34 -16.70 -30.32 -37.62
C ALA A 34 -15.30 -29.99 -38.17
N ARG A 35 -15.11 -28.78 -38.67
CA ARG A 35 -13.76 -28.27 -38.91
C ARG A 35 -13.01 -28.17 -37.58
N ASP A 36 -11.72 -28.50 -37.56
CA ASP A 36 -10.95 -28.65 -36.31
C ASP A 36 -10.99 -27.40 -35.41
N SER A 37 -11.03 -26.20 -36.00
CA SER A 37 -11.08 -24.92 -35.29
C SER A 37 -12.49 -24.46 -34.88
N ALA A 38 -13.55 -25.03 -35.44
CA ALA A 38 -14.93 -24.60 -35.18
C ALA A 38 -15.36 -24.79 -33.71
N PRO A 39 -15.13 -25.95 -33.04
CA PRO A 39 -15.52 -26.11 -31.63
C PRO A 39 -14.85 -25.12 -30.68
N PHE A 40 -13.59 -24.75 -30.96
CA PHE A 40 -12.84 -23.80 -30.13
C PHE A 40 -13.41 -22.39 -30.25
N LEU A 41 -13.68 -21.93 -31.48
CA LEU A 41 -14.30 -20.62 -31.71
C LEU A 41 -15.71 -20.56 -31.08
N LEU A 42 -16.54 -21.59 -31.27
CA LEU A 42 -17.89 -21.66 -30.69
C LEU A 42 -17.87 -21.61 -29.16
N ARG A 43 -16.89 -22.26 -28.51
CA ARG A 43 -16.71 -22.18 -27.06
C ARG A 43 -16.34 -20.76 -26.63
N ARG A 44 -15.39 -20.11 -27.30
CA ARG A 44 -15.01 -18.72 -26.99
C ARG A 44 -16.16 -17.74 -27.18
N LEU A 45 -16.96 -17.91 -28.22
CA LEU A 45 -18.17 -17.08 -28.46
C LEU A 45 -19.19 -17.24 -27.33
N ARG A 46 -19.42 -18.48 -26.87
CA ARG A 46 -20.29 -18.75 -25.73
C ARG A 46 -19.77 -18.12 -24.44
N ASP A 47 -18.49 -18.29 -24.15
CA ASP A 47 -17.85 -17.74 -22.94
C ASP A 47 -17.89 -16.19 -22.96
N ALA A 48 -17.88 -15.58 -24.15
CA ALA A 48 -18.05 -14.13 -24.37
C ALA A 48 -19.53 -13.68 -24.48
N GLY A 49 -20.50 -14.59 -24.38
CA GLY A 49 -21.93 -14.27 -24.47
C GLY A 49 -22.42 -13.83 -25.85
N ILE A 50 -21.70 -14.19 -26.92
CA ILE A 50 -22.07 -13.91 -28.32
C ILE A 50 -22.88 -15.09 -28.86
N ALA A 51 -24.09 -14.82 -29.33
CA ALA A 51 -24.98 -15.86 -29.87
C ALA A 51 -24.45 -16.45 -31.18
N THR A 52 -24.84 -17.68 -31.49
CA THR A 52 -24.35 -18.42 -32.65
C THR A 52 -25.49 -18.97 -33.47
N ALA A 53 -25.45 -18.77 -34.79
CA ALA A 53 -26.39 -19.39 -35.71
C ALA A 53 -25.69 -20.07 -36.86
N VAL A 54 -26.30 -21.14 -37.38
CA VAL A 54 -25.88 -21.77 -38.64
C VAL A 54 -27.04 -21.76 -39.61
N TYR A 55 -26.77 -21.33 -40.84
CA TYR A 55 -27.73 -21.36 -41.93
C TYR A 55 -27.21 -22.19 -43.11
N SER A 56 -28.13 -22.72 -43.90
CA SER A 56 -27.81 -23.56 -45.06
C SER A 56 -28.83 -23.34 -46.17
N ARG A 57 -28.34 -23.26 -47.41
CA ARG A 57 -29.17 -23.21 -48.63
C ARG A 57 -29.74 -24.59 -49.01
N THR A 58 -29.21 -25.67 -48.44
CA THR A 58 -29.69 -27.05 -48.65
C THR A 58 -30.42 -27.61 -47.42
N PRO A 59 -31.44 -28.47 -47.61
CA PRO A 59 -32.11 -29.16 -46.50
C PRO A 59 -31.15 -30.09 -45.73
N GLY A 60 -31.38 -30.25 -44.43
CA GLY A 60 -30.66 -31.23 -43.60
C GLY A 60 -29.61 -30.67 -42.64
N CYS A 61 -29.45 -29.34 -42.55
CA CYS A 61 -28.47 -28.66 -41.69
C CYS A 61 -28.37 -29.22 -40.25
N LYS A 62 -29.50 -29.37 -39.55
CA LYS A 62 -29.53 -29.91 -38.17
C LYS A 62 -29.01 -31.36 -38.07
N ARG A 63 -29.17 -32.18 -39.11
CA ARG A 63 -28.65 -33.55 -39.15
C ARG A 63 -27.14 -33.57 -39.39
N VAL A 64 -26.64 -32.62 -40.21
CA VAL A 64 -25.20 -32.42 -40.47
C VAL A 64 -24.49 -31.97 -39.19
N LEU A 65 -25.00 -30.95 -38.50
CA LEU A 65 -24.41 -30.45 -37.25
C LEU A 65 -24.38 -31.50 -36.13
N ARG A 66 -25.43 -32.34 -36.02
CA ARG A 66 -25.47 -33.48 -35.10
C ARG A 66 -24.42 -34.53 -35.41
N SER A 67 -24.23 -34.84 -36.70
CA SER A 67 -23.23 -35.83 -37.14
C SER A 67 -21.81 -35.31 -36.93
N ALA A 68 -21.63 -33.99 -37.04
CA ALA A 68 -20.40 -33.28 -36.72
C ALA A 68 -20.15 -33.06 -35.21
N GLY A 69 -21.13 -33.31 -34.34
CA GLY A 69 -21.01 -33.19 -32.88
C GLY A 69 -20.99 -31.76 -32.33
N ILE A 70 -21.49 -30.77 -33.06
CA ILE A 70 -21.46 -29.35 -32.67
C ILE A 70 -22.86 -28.71 -32.52
N ASP A 71 -23.95 -29.49 -32.63
CA ASP A 71 -25.30 -28.93 -32.59
C ASP A 71 -25.70 -28.33 -31.24
N GLU A 72 -25.20 -28.86 -30.12
CA GLU A 72 -25.39 -28.28 -28.78
C GLU A 72 -24.60 -26.98 -28.56
N SER A 73 -23.74 -26.60 -29.51
CA SER A 73 -22.95 -25.36 -29.46
C SER A 73 -23.46 -24.25 -30.36
N ILE A 74 -24.63 -24.44 -30.98
CA ILE A 74 -25.29 -23.49 -31.87
C ILE A 74 -26.65 -23.12 -31.29
N ASP A 75 -26.89 -21.82 -31.09
CA ASP A 75 -28.15 -21.32 -30.50
C ASP A 75 -29.33 -21.40 -31.50
N LEU A 76 -29.08 -21.18 -32.80
CA LEU A 76 -30.11 -21.22 -33.83
C LEU A 76 -29.66 -21.93 -35.12
N VAL A 77 -30.52 -22.80 -35.66
CA VAL A 77 -30.28 -23.48 -36.96
C VAL A 77 -31.43 -23.20 -37.93
N CYS A 78 -31.15 -22.44 -39.01
CA CYS A 78 -32.15 -21.98 -39.98
C CYS A 78 -32.22 -22.87 -41.24
N LYS A 79 -33.41 -22.95 -41.88
CA LYS A 79 -33.70 -23.78 -43.08
C LYS A 79 -33.95 -22.91 -44.31
N ALA A 80 -33.66 -23.45 -45.50
CA ALA A 80 -33.93 -22.78 -46.78
C ALA A 80 -35.43 -22.59 -47.12
N ASP A 81 -36.37 -23.31 -46.48
CA ASP A 81 -37.80 -23.30 -46.84
C ASP A 81 -38.67 -22.27 -46.09
N THR A 82 -38.09 -21.38 -45.28
CA THR A 82 -38.85 -20.32 -44.57
C THR A 82 -38.96 -18.99 -45.34
N ALA A 83 -38.25 -18.84 -46.48
CA ALA A 83 -38.31 -17.65 -47.32
C ALA A 83 -39.63 -17.60 -48.13
N THR A 84 -40.72 -17.18 -47.49
CA THR A 84 -41.96 -16.84 -48.19
C THR A 84 -41.88 -15.41 -48.73
N THR A 85 -41.09 -15.20 -49.79
CA THR A 85 -41.23 -14.21 -50.89
C THR A 85 -39.91 -14.12 -51.65
N VAL A 86 -39.97 -13.96 -52.97
CA VAL A 86 -38.83 -14.08 -53.91
C VAL A 86 -37.85 -12.86 -53.84
N ASP A 87 -38.01 -11.97 -52.86
CA ASP A 87 -37.22 -10.73 -52.74
C ASP A 87 -36.49 -10.53 -51.38
N SER A 88 -36.58 -11.45 -50.40
CA SER A 88 -35.79 -11.37 -49.14
C SER A 88 -34.61 -12.35 -49.15
N SER A 89 -33.41 -11.86 -48.86
CA SER A 89 -32.22 -12.68 -48.64
C SER A 89 -32.37 -13.50 -47.33
N PRO A 90 -32.00 -14.80 -47.32
CA PRO A 90 -32.16 -15.67 -46.15
C PRO A 90 -31.33 -15.26 -44.93
N LEU A 91 -30.29 -14.43 -45.10
CA LEU A 91 -29.41 -13.98 -44.01
C LEU A 91 -30.09 -12.96 -43.09
N ALA A 92 -30.76 -11.95 -43.65
CA ALA A 92 -31.49 -10.94 -42.87
C ALA A 92 -32.58 -11.56 -41.96
N GLU A 93 -33.24 -12.63 -42.42
CA GLU A 93 -34.21 -13.38 -41.62
C GLU A 93 -33.54 -14.11 -40.44
N VAL A 94 -32.34 -14.68 -40.63
CA VAL A 94 -31.59 -15.37 -39.56
C VAL A 94 -31.24 -14.39 -38.43
N ALA A 95 -30.75 -13.19 -38.77
CA ALA A 95 -30.48 -12.15 -37.77
C ALA A 95 -31.77 -11.75 -37.02
N ALA A 96 -32.88 -11.58 -37.74
CA ALA A 96 -34.18 -11.27 -37.13
C ALA A 96 -34.68 -12.39 -36.20
N TYR A 97 -34.46 -13.67 -36.52
CA TYR A 97 -34.82 -14.80 -35.66
C TYR A 97 -33.96 -14.89 -34.39
N LEU A 98 -32.70 -14.49 -34.46
CA LEU A 98 -31.86 -14.33 -33.27
C LEU A 98 -32.28 -13.14 -32.41
N GLY A 99 -33.13 -12.25 -32.94
CA GLY A 99 -33.56 -11.03 -32.26
C GLY A 99 -32.57 -9.87 -32.36
N PHE A 100 -31.56 -9.96 -33.23
CA PHE A 100 -30.51 -8.95 -33.37
C PHE A 100 -30.57 -8.23 -34.73
N PRO A 101 -30.26 -6.93 -34.81
CA PRO A 101 -30.08 -6.24 -36.08
C PRO A 101 -28.91 -6.84 -36.88
N ALA A 102 -29.02 -6.91 -38.21
CA ALA A 102 -27.94 -7.40 -39.09
C ALA A 102 -26.61 -6.65 -38.84
N ALA A 103 -26.68 -5.34 -38.58
CA ALA A 103 -25.52 -4.49 -38.27
C ALA A 103 -24.78 -4.87 -36.97
N ARG A 104 -25.39 -5.65 -36.06
CA ARG A 104 -24.75 -6.18 -34.84
C ARG A 104 -24.42 -7.69 -34.95
N CYS A 105 -24.59 -8.26 -36.14
CA CYS A 105 -24.26 -9.65 -36.42
C CYS A 105 -23.01 -9.73 -37.31
N VAL A 106 -22.19 -10.76 -37.07
CA VAL A 106 -21.08 -11.15 -37.93
C VAL A 106 -21.52 -12.30 -38.81
N VAL A 107 -21.16 -12.27 -40.08
CA VAL A 107 -21.42 -13.36 -41.02
C VAL A 107 -20.10 -13.97 -41.47
N ILE A 108 -19.99 -15.30 -41.37
CA ILE A 108 -18.84 -16.05 -41.85
C ILE A 108 -19.25 -16.88 -43.07
N GLU A 109 -18.69 -16.52 -44.23
CA GLU A 109 -19.01 -17.06 -45.55
C GLU A 109 -17.79 -17.60 -46.26
N HIS A 110 -17.98 -18.57 -47.15
CA HIS A 110 -16.90 -19.12 -47.96
C HIS A 110 -17.07 -18.86 -49.47
N ASP A 111 -18.20 -18.27 -49.90
CA ASP A 111 -18.50 -18.02 -51.32
C ASP A 111 -18.91 -16.57 -51.61
N ASP A 112 -18.74 -16.17 -52.87
CA ASP A 112 -18.99 -14.80 -53.33
C ASP A 112 -20.46 -14.40 -53.22
N VAL A 113 -21.38 -15.34 -53.46
CA VAL A 113 -22.83 -15.14 -53.35
C VAL A 113 -23.22 -14.77 -51.93
N GLY A 114 -22.68 -15.48 -50.94
CA GLY A 114 -22.92 -15.28 -49.51
C GLY A 114 -22.34 -13.97 -49.03
N VAL A 115 -21.09 -13.67 -49.41
CA VAL A 115 -20.45 -12.39 -49.09
C VAL A 115 -21.25 -11.22 -49.66
N LYS A 116 -21.64 -11.27 -50.94
CA LYS A 116 -22.46 -10.22 -51.59
C LYS A 116 -23.82 -10.05 -50.92
N ALA A 117 -24.46 -11.16 -50.52
CA ALA A 117 -25.74 -11.13 -49.81
C ALA A 117 -25.60 -10.50 -48.41
N ALA A 118 -24.58 -10.87 -47.63
CA ALA A 118 -24.32 -10.31 -46.32
C ALA A 118 -24.05 -8.78 -46.38
N ILE A 119 -23.35 -8.32 -47.41
CA ILE A 119 -23.11 -6.88 -47.62
C ILE A 119 -24.41 -6.15 -47.98
N ALA A 120 -25.22 -6.74 -48.87
CA ALA A 120 -26.49 -6.16 -49.30
C ALA A 120 -27.49 -6.05 -48.14
N ASP A 121 -27.49 -7.04 -47.24
CA ASP A 121 -28.33 -7.08 -46.04
C ASP A 121 -27.80 -6.20 -44.90
N GLY A 122 -26.63 -5.57 -45.08
CA GLY A 122 -26.08 -4.61 -44.13
C GLY A 122 -25.49 -5.21 -42.86
N PHE A 123 -24.88 -6.40 -42.96
CA PHE A 123 -24.21 -7.03 -41.82
C PHE A 123 -23.04 -6.19 -41.28
N GLY A 124 -22.81 -6.28 -39.96
CA GLY A 124 -21.84 -5.48 -39.24
C GLY A 124 -20.39 -5.78 -39.61
N LEU A 125 -20.08 -7.07 -39.71
CA LEU A 125 -18.78 -7.59 -40.12
C LEU A 125 -18.99 -8.83 -40.99
N VAL A 126 -18.37 -8.88 -42.17
CA VAL A 126 -18.41 -10.03 -43.08
C VAL A 126 -17.01 -10.62 -43.19
N ILE A 127 -16.83 -11.84 -42.67
CA ILE A 127 -15.57 -12.57 -42.70
C ILE A 127 -15.64 -13.65 -43.78
N GLY A 128 -14.73 -13.59 -44.73
CA GLY A 128 -14.50 -14.66 -45.69
C GLY A 128 -13.67 -15.78 -45.06
N LEU A 129 -14.13 -17.03 -45.08
CA LEU A 129 -13.33 -18.21 -44.78
C LEU A 129 -12.81 -18.77 -46.11
N GLU A 130 -11.48 -18.77 -46.28
CA GLU A 130 -10.85 -19.23 -47.51
C GLU A 130 -11.13 -20.73 -47.77
N ASP A 131 -11.54 -21.07 -48.99
CA ASP A 131 -11.56 -22.44 -49.48
C ASP A 131 -10.68 -22.54 -50.72
N GLN A 132 -9.58 -23.29 -50.63
CA GLN A 132 -8.56 -23.47 -51.69
C GLN A 132 -7.77 -22.23 -52.15
N GLY A 133 -7.74 -21.14 -51.37
CA GLY A 133 -6.69 -20.11 -51.46
C GLY A 133 -7.01 -18.83 -52.25
N ASP A 134 -8.27 -18.41 -52.37
CA ASP A 134 -8.65 -17.17 -53.09
C ASP A 134 -9.21 -16.08 -52.14
N ALA A 135 -8.40 -15.63 -51.18
CA ALA A 135 -8.76 -14.55 -50.24
C ALA A 135 -9.08 -13.22 -50.97
N ASP A 136 -8.34 -12.94 -52.03
CA ASP A 136 -8.50 -11.72 -52.84
C ASP A 136 -9.87 -11.67 -53.54
N GLU A 137 -10.41 -12.82 -53.95
CA GLU A 137 -11.75 -12.91 -54.54
C GLU A 137 -12.85 -12.55 -53.51
N LEU A 138 -12.77 -13.08 -52.29
CA LEU A 138 -13.72 -12.79 -51.21
C LEU A 138 -13.66 -11.30 -50.79
N LEU A 139 -12.46 -10.74 -50.68
CA LEU A 139 -12.24 -9.31 -50.40
C LEU A 139 -12.77 -8.42 -51.54
N THR A 140 -12.55 -8.81 -52.80
CA THR A 140 -13.07 -8.09 -53.98
C THR A 140 -14.59 -8.15 -54.06
N CYS A 141 -15.20 -9.27 -53.66
CA CYS A 141 -16.65 -9.42 -53.52
C CYS A 141 -17.22 -8.65 -52.34
N GLY A 142 -16.33 -8.22 -51.44
CA GLY A 142 -16.56 -7.18 -50.46
C GLY A 142 -16.58 -7.66 -49.01
N ALA A 143 -16.04 -8.83 -48.69
CA ALA A 143 -15.77 -9.21 -47.31
C ALA A 143 -14.89 -8.13 -46.64
N ASP A 144 -15.10 -7.90 -45.35
CA ASP A 144 -14.32 -6.91 -44.59
C ASP A 144 -12.93 -7.46 -44.24
N THR A 145 -12.81 -8.77 -44.10
CA THR A 145 -11.55 -9.51 -43.90
C THR A 145 -11.70 -10.95 -44.39
N ALA A 146 -10.59 -11.60 -44.69
CA ALA A 146 -10.55 -13.02 -45.06
C ALA A 146 -9.58 -13.76 -44.13
N VAL A 147 -9.96 -14.98 -43.73
CA VAL A 147 -9.17 -15.84 -42.86
C VAL A 147 -9.00 -17.22 -43.49
N ALA A 148 -7.78 -17.74 -43.42
CA ALA A 148 -7.48 -19.10 -43.88
C ALA A 148 -8.12 -20.18 -42.98
N ASP A 149 -8.33 -19.87 -41.70
CA ASP A 149 -8.90 -20.79 -40.71
C ASP A 149 -9.65 -20.01 -39.61
N LEU A 150 -10.69 -20.62 -39.03
CA LEU A 150 -11.46 -20.01 -37.93
C LEU A 150 -10.62 -19.71 -36.68
N ALA A 151 -9.48 -20.38 -36.50
CA ALA A 151 -8.51 -20.08 -35.44
C ALA A 151 -7.85 -18.70 -35.63
N GLY A 152 -7.90 -18.12 -36.83
CA GLY A 152 -7.48 -16.75 -37.12
C GLY A 152 -8.45 -15.67 -36.62
N ILE A 153 -9.60 -16.07 -36.07
CA ILE A 153 -10.60 -15.18 -35.48
C ILE A 153 -10.38 -15.13 -33.98
N SER A 154 -10.06 -13.94 -33.46
CA SER A 154 -9.98 -13.71 -32.02
C SER A 154 -11.36 -13.35 -31.45
N VAL A 155 -11.60 -13.71 -30.18
CA VAL A 155 -12.80 -13.32 -29.43
C VAL A 155 -12.32 -12.65 -28.15
N ARG A 156 -12.72 -11.40 -27.93
CA ARG A 156 -12.39 -10.64 -26.73
C ARG A 156 -13.32 -11.05 -25.59
N ASP A 157 -12.74 -11.35 -24.44
CA ASP A 157 -13.40 -11.61 -23.16
C ASP A 157 -13.20 -10.43 -22.20
N GLY A 158 -13.97 -10.37 -21.10
CA GLY A 158 -13.70 -9.45 -19.97
C GLY A 158 -14.65 -8.27 -19.78
N SER A 159 -15.57 -7.99 -20.71
CA SER A 159 -16.52 -6.88 -20.55
C SER A 159 -17.65 -7.23 -19.58
N THR A 160 -17.94 -6.33 -18.63
CA THR A 160 -19.01 -6.50 -17.63
C THR A 160 -20.27 -5.77 -18.08
N ALA A 161 -21.46 -6.30 -17.79
CA ALA A 161 -22.72 -5.60 -18.03
C ALA A 161 -22.71 -4.28 -17.25
N VAL A 162 -23.08 -3.17 -17.89
CA VAL A 162 -23.02 -1.83 -17.28
C VAL A 162 -23.81 -1.78 -15.97
N SER A 163 -24.91 -2.53 -15.86
CA SER A 163 -25.71 -2.62 -14.62
C SER A 163 -24.95 -3.20 -13.42
N ASP A 164 -24.00 -4.12 -13.66
CA ASP A 164 -23.20 -4.81 -12.65
C ASP A 164 -21.90 -4.04 -12.27
N ILE A 165 -21.55 -2.98 -13.01
CA ILE A 165 -20.36 -2.15 -12.74
C ILE A 165 -20.61 -1.25 -11.53
N ALA A 166 -19.67 -1.20 -10.59
CA ALA A 166 -19.79 -0.39 -9.37
C ALA A 166 -19.96 1.11 -9.66
N ASP A 167 -20.79 1.80 -8.89
CA ASP A 167 -21.01 3.24 -9.04
C ASP A 167 -19.85 4.05 -8.43
N ALA A 168 -19.19 4.88 -9.24
CA ALA A 168 -18.00 5.64 -8.86
C ALA A 168 -18.24 6.63 -7.70
N VAL A 169 -19.47 7.13 -7.51
CA VAL A 169 -19.83 8.00 -6.38
C VAL A 169 -19.96 7.18 -5.11
N GLN A 170 -20.59 6.00 -5.19
CA GLN A 170 -20.73 5.10 -4.04
C GLN A 170 -19.39 4.57 -3.56
N VAL A 171 -18.47 4.24 -4.48
CA VAL A 171 -17.13 3.72 -4.15
C VAL A 171 -16.00 4.75 -4.20
N TYR A 172 -16.35 6.04 -4.19
CA TYR A 172 -15.42 7.16 -4.39
C TYR A 172 -14.18 7.13 -3.48
N GLY A 173 -14.27 6.57 -2.26
CA GLY A 173 -13.13 6.43 -1.35
C GLY A 173 -11.92 5.73 -2.00
N GLN A 174 -12.15 4.78 -2.91
CA GLN A 174 -11.07 4.09 -3.65
C GLN A 174 -10.32 5.04 -4.59
N LEU A 175 -11.06 5.93 -5.26
CA LEU A 175 -10.48 6.91 -6.17
C LEU A 175 -9.77 8.02 -5.38
N LYS A 176 -10.34 8.44 -4.25
CA LYS A 176 -9.76 9.44 -3.34
C LYS A 176 -8.36 9.05 -2.86
N GLU A 177 -8.16 7.78 -2.47
CA GLU A 177 -6.85 7.26 -2.06
C GLU A 177 -5.79 7.39 -3.17
N LEU A 178 -6.16 7.04 -4.40
CA LEU A 178 -5.26 7.10 -5.55
C LEU A 178 -4.87 8.54 -5.88
N VAL A 179 -5.82 9.49 -5.89
CA VAL A 179 -5.54 10.91 -6.22
C VAL A 179 -4.82 11.66 -5.09
N GLY A 180 -4.80 11.12 -3.86
CA GLY A 180 -3.96 11.64 -2.77
C GLY A 180 -2.47 11.38 -2.98
N ALA A 181 -2.14 10.26 -3.63
CA ALA A 181 -0.76 9.83 -3.90
C ALA A 181 -0.29 10.13 -5.33
N ARG A 182 -1.22 10.19 -6.28
CA ARG A 182 -0.98 10.36 -7.73
C ARG A 182 -1.61 11.64 -8.23
N ARG A 183 -1.07 12.19 -9.32
CA ARG A 183 -1.66 13.36 -9.98
C ARG A 183 -2.68 12.88 -11.02
N PRO A 184 -3.97 13.16 -10.88
CA PRO A 184 -4.93 12.78 -11.91
C PRO A 184 -4.69 13.56 -13.21
N ALA A 185 -5.03 12.94 -14.33
CA ALA A 185 -5.26 13.59 -15.62
C ALA A 185 -6.62 13.13 -16.13
N VAL A 186 -7.57 14.05 -16.30
CA VAL A 186 -8.97 13.71 -16.51
C VAL A 186 -9.38 13.97 -17.96
N PHE A 187 -10.01 12.98 -18.57
CA PHE A 187 -10.44 12.96 -19.96
C PHE A 187 -11.94 12.68 -20.00
N LEU A 188 -12.68 13.49 -20.73
CA LEU A 188 -14.14 13.50 -20.71
C LEU A 188 -14.68 13.47 -22.14
N ASP A 189 -15.64 12.59 -22.41
CA ASP A 189 -16.49 12.78 -23.59
C ASP A 189 -17.45 13.98 -23.38
N PHE A 190 -18.01 14.50 -24.48
CA PHE A 190 -18.97 15.60 -24.45
C PHE A 190 -20.43 15.13 -24.52
N ASP A 191 -20.80 14.37 -25.55
CA ASP A 191 -22.20 13.98 -25.79
C ASP A 191 -22.54 12.82 -24.84
N GLY A 192 -23.66 12.87 -24.11
CA GLY A 192 -24.00 11.81 -23.13
C GLY A 192 -23.11 11.77 -21.87
N THR A 193 -22.02 12.53 -21.82
CA THR A 193 -21.14 12.63 -20.63
C THR A 193 -21.21 13.99 -19.95
N LEU A 194 -20.94 15.09 -20.68
CA LEU A 194 -21.05 16.46 -20.17
C LEU A 194 -22.35 17.16 -20.61
N SER A 195 -23.10 16.53 -21.50
CA SER A 195 -24.39 16.99 -22.02
C SER A 195 -25.40 15.85 -22.08
N ASP A 196 -26.69 16.14 -21.94
CA ASP A 196 -27.73 15.13 -22.13
C ASP A 196 -27.82 14.68 -23.59
N ILE A 197 -28.14 13.40 -23.81
CA ILE A 197 -28.43 12.90 -25.15
C ILE A 197 -29.74 13.52 -25.66
N VAL A 198 -29.60 14.50 -26.56
CA VAL A 198 -30.72 15.21 -27.19
C VAL A 198 -31.09 14.62 -28.55
N LYS A 199 -32.35 14.80 -28.96
CA LYS A 199 -32.84 14.33 -30.28
C LYS A 199 -32.14 15.01 -31.47
N HIS A 200 -31.70 16.25 -31.26
CA HIS A 200 -31.09 17.14 -32.23
C HIS A 200 -29.67 17.46 -31.77
N PRO A 201 -28.60 16.87 -32.35
CA PRO A 201 -27.23 17.06 -31.89
C PRO A 201 -26.81 18.54 -31.79
N GLU A 202 -27.36 19.41 -32.63
CA GLU A 202 -27.14 20.85 -32.61
C GLU A 202 -27.62 21.54 -31.31
N SER A 203 -28.57 20.94 -30.58
CA SER A 203 -29.12 21.47 -29.33
C SER A 203 -28.44 20.94 -28.06
N ALA A 204 -27.37 20.14 -28.19
CA ALA A 204 -26.63 19.62 -27.04
C ALA A 204 -25.92 20.78 -26.32
N THR A 205 -26.25 21.01 -25.06
CA THR A 205 -25.61 21.99 -24.20
C THR A 205 -25.06 21.29 -22.96
N LEU A 206 -24.03 21.88 -22.35
CA LEU A 206 -23.55 21.43 -21.06
C LEU A 206 -24.71 21.32 -20.06
N VAL A 207 -24.70 20.26 -19.25
CA VAL A 207 -25.63 20.16 -18.11
C VAL A 207 -25.30 21.23 -17.06
N ASP A 208 -26.31 21.60 -16.28
CA ASP A 208 -26.17 22.66 -15.27
C ASP A 208 -24.99 22.39 -14.32
N GLY A 209 -24.08 23.37 -14.20
CA GLY A 209 -22.90 23.29 -13.33
C GLY A 209 -21.65 22.62 -13.94
N ALA A 210 -21.74 22.00 -15.12
CA ALA A 210 -20.61 21.31 -15.75
C ALA A 210 -19.41 22.25 -16.02
N ALA A 211 -19.67 23.45 -16.57
CA ALA A 211 -18.62 24.43 -16.87
C ALA A 211 -17.86 24.86 -15.61
N ASP A 212 -18.57 25.06 -14.49
CA ASP A 212 -17.96 25.45 -13.22
C ASP A 212 -17.17 24.29 -12.58
N ALA A 213 -17.66 23.06 -12.71
CA ALA A 213 -16.95 21.86 -12.28
C ALA A 213 -15.65 21.66 -13.08
N LEU A 214 -15.69 21.82 -14.41
CA LEU A 214 -14.50 21.76 -15.28
C LEU A 214 -13.47 22.83 -14.92
N ARG A 215 -13.89 24.09 -14.73
CA ARG A 215 -12.99 25.18 -14.33
C ARG A 215 -12.31 24.89 -12.98
N ALA A 216 -13.08 24.39 -12.02
CA ALA A 216 -12.55 24.03 -10.71
C ALA A 216 -11.50 22.90 -10.83
N LEU A 217 -11.80 21.86 -11.61
CA LEU A 217 -10.88 20.73 -11.78
C LEU A 217 -9.61 21.12 -12.54
N ALA A 218 -9.73 21.94 -13.58
CA ALA A 218 -8.63 22.43 -14.40
C ALA A 218 -7.62 23.29 -13.63
N ALA A 219 -8.04 23.90 -12.51
CA ALA A 219 -7.15 24.64 -11.63
C ALA A 219 -6.14 23.73 -10.89
N HIS A 220 -6.41 22.42 -10.80
CA HIS A 220 -5.62 21.49 -10.00
C HIS A 220 -4.99 20.35 -10.81
N CYS A 221 -5.53 20.01 -11.98
CA CYS A 221 -4.99 18.95 -12.82
C CYS A 221 -5.28 19.17 -14.32
N PRO A 222 -4.55 18.48 -15.22
CA PRO A 222 -4.86 18.47 -16.64
C PRO A 222 -6.25 17.89 -16.89
N VAL A 223 -7.09 18.65 -17.60
CA VAL A 223 -8.43 18.24 -18.04
C VAL A 223 -8.50 18.32 -19.55
N THR A 224 -9.09 17.31 -20.18
CA THR A 224 -9.30 17.24 -21.62
C THR A 224 -10.73 16.85 -21.96
N VAL A 225 -11.34 17.56 -22.91
CA VAL A 225 -12.59 17.12 -23.55
C VAL A 225 -12.26 16.50 -24.89
N ILE A 226 -12.60 15.22 -25.06
CA ILE A 226 -12.44 14.47 -26.30
C ILE A 226 -13.82 14.29 -26.92
N SER A 227 -14.03 14.69 -28.18
CA SER A 227 -15.34 14.59 -28.82
C SER A 227 -15.23 14.18 -30.28
N GLY A 228 -16.28 13.52 -30.79
CA GLY A 228 -16.47 13.29 -32.22
C GLY A 228 -16.84 14.55 -33.02
N ARG A 229 -17.17 15.65 -32.35
CA ARG A 229 -17.50 16.96 -32.96
C ARG A 229 -16.26 17.68 -33.48
N ASP A 230 -16.43 18.54 -34.48
CA ASP A 230 -15.34 19.40 -34.94
C ASP A 230 -14.83 20.28 -33.78
N LEU A 231 -13.52 20.54 -33.75
CA LEU A 231 -12.86 21.22 -32.63
C LEU A 231 -13.48 22.58 -32.29
N SER A 232 -13.90 23.34 -33.31
CA SER A 232 -14.61 24.61 -33.11
C SER A 232 -15.98 24.44 -32.47
N ASP A 233 -16.75 23.41 -32.84
CA ASP A 233 -18.10 23.18 -32.29
C ASP A 233 -18.03 22.77 -30.81
N VAL A 234 -17.15 21.84 -30.44
CA VAL A 234 -17.01 21.44 -29.02
C VAL A 234 -16.46 22.59 -28.16
N ARG A 235 -15.53 23.39 -28.70
CA ARG A 235 -14.99 24.56 -27.99
C ARG A 235 -16.08 25.61 -27.73
N ASP A 236 -16.87 25.95 -28.74
CA ASP A 236 -17.95 26.94 -28.61
C ASP A 236 -19.04 26.50 -27.62
N ARG A 237 -19.25 25.19 -27.47
CA ARG A 237 -20.25 24.63 -26.52
C ARG A 237 -19.76 24.55 -25.09
N VAL A 238 -18.50 24.16 -24.90
CA VAL A 238 -17.94 23.97 -23.56
C VAL A 238 -17.52 25.31 -22.96
N ASP A 239 -16.87 26.18 -23.74
CA ASP A 239 -16.47 27.54 -23.34
C ASP A 239 -15.75 27.62 -21.97
N VAL A 240 -14.69 26.82 -21.82
CA VAL A 240 -13.83 26.76 -20.63
C VAL A 240 -12.37 26.95 -21.06
N ASP A 241 -11.75 28.01 -20.56
CA ASP A 241 -10.31 28.22 -20.76
C ASP A 241 -9.47 27.30 -19.85
N GLY A 242 -8.21 27.05 -20.23
CA GLY A 242 -7.26 26.30 -19.41
C GLY A 242 -7.35 24.77 -19.52
N ILE A 243 -8.18 24.25 -20.41
CA ILE A 243 -8.32 22.80 -20.69
C ILE A 243 -7.87 22.44 -22.10
N TRP A 244 -7.61 21.16 -22.33
CA TRP A 244 -7.35 20.61 -23.65
C TRP A 244 -8.67 20.30 -24.35
N TYR A 245 -8.69 20.50 -25.67
CA TYR A 245 -9.80 20.10 -26.54
C TYR A 245 -9.29 19.18 -27.63
N ALA A 246 -9.96 18.04 -27.83
CA ALA A 246 -9.70 17.12 -28.92
C ALA A 246 -10.98 16.94 -29.75
N GLY A 247 -11.01 17.51 -30.95
CA GLY A 247 -12.11 17.41 -31.90
C GLY A 247 -11.92 16.29 -32.92
N SER A 248 -13.03 15.89 -33.54
CA SER A 248 -13.09 14.87 -34.59
C SER A 248 -12.41 13.55 -34.19
N HIS A 249 -12.64 13.10 -32.95
CA HIS A 249 -11.99 11.94 -32.34
C HIS A 249 -10.46 12.05 -32.23
N GLY A 250 -9.95 13.28 -32.07
CA GLY A 250 -8.52 13.56 -31.83
C GLY A 250 -7.69 13.82 -33.08
N PHE A 251 -8.31 14.05 -34.24
CA PHE A 251 -7.58 14.53 -35.43
C PHE A 251 -7.15 15.99 -35.32
N GLU A 252 -7.82 16.76 -34.46
CA GLU A 252 -7.46 18.15 -34.15
C GLU A 252 -7.44 18.34 -32.64
N LEU A 253 -6.35 18.93 -32.13
CA LEU A 253 -6.20 19.21 -30.71
C LEU A 253 -5.82 20.66 -30.47
N LEU A 254 -6.34 21.22 -29.38
CA LEU A 254 -5.99 22.54 -28.88
C LEU A 254 -5.47 22.40 -27.45
N GLU A 255 -4.28 22.96 -27.22
CA GLU A 255 -3.68 23.05 -25.90
C GLU A 255 -4.28 24.19 -25.06
N PRO A 256 -4.13 24.15 -23.72
CA PRO A 256 -4.52 25.25 -22.84
C PRO A 256 -3.86 26.60 -23.16
N ASP A 257 -2.66 26.59 -23.75
CA ASP A 257 -1.95 27.82 -24.17
C ASP A 257 -2.34 28.30 -25.58
N GLY A 258 -3.24 27.60 -26.25
CA GLY A 258 -3.73 27.89 -27.60
C GLY A 258 -2.90 27.26 -28.73
N THR A 259 -1.89 26.46 -28.42
CA THR A 259 -1.14 25.69 -29.43
C THR A 259 -2.07 24.67 -30.11
N HIS A 260 -2.01 24.59 -31.44
CA HIS A 260 -2.88 23.73 -32.24
C HIS A 260 -2.08 22.56 -32.83
N HIS A 261 -2.65 21.36 -32.76
CA HIS A 261 -2.08 20.14 -33.35
C HIS A 261 -3.09 19.52 -34.30
N GLU A 262 -2.61 19.05 -35.45
CA GLU A 262 -3.43 18.31 -36.42
C GLU A 262 -2.73 17.02 -36.82
N ASN A 263 -3.51 15.95 -36.98
CA ASN A 263 -2.99 14.71 -37.51
C ASN A 263 -2.66 14.87 -39.01
N THR A 264 -1.38 14.89 -39.34
CA THR A 264 -0.86 15.11 -40.70
C THR A 264 -1.32 14.06 -41.72
N SER A 265 -1.62 12.83 -41.27
CA SER A 265 -2.13 11.78 -42.15
C SER A 265 -3.62 11.99 -42.44
N ALA A 266 -4.39 12.48 -41.46
CA ALA A 266 -5.81 12.75 -41.63
C ALA A 266 -6.06 13.98 -42.53
N THR A 267 -5.23 15.01 -42.42
CA THR A 267 -5.33 16.22 -43.25
C THR A 267 -5.08 15.94 -44.74
N GLY A 268 -4.29 14.92 -45.06
CA GLY A 268 -4.06 14.46 -46.44
C GLY A 268 -5.29 13.88 -47.16
N VAL A 269 -6.37 13.59 -46.43
CA VAL A 269 -7.58 12.93 -46.97
C VAL A 269 -8.80 13.88 -47.04
N LEU A 270 -8.64 15.14 -46.62
CA LEU A 270 -9.73 16.13 -46.57
C LEU A 270 -10.39 16.39 -47.93
N ASP A 271 -9.61 16.49 -49.00
CA ASP A 271 -10.13 16.70 -50.35
C ASP A 271 -10.99 15.51 -50.82
N ALA A 272 -10.61 14.29 -50.46
CA ALA A 272 -11.36 13.08 -50.76
C ALA A 272 -12.69 13.03 -50.00
N LEU A 273 -12.72 13.45 -48.73
CA LEU A 273 -13.95 13.57 -47.94
C LEU A 273 -14.90 14.64 -48.49
N SER A 274 -14.37 15.80 -48.89
CA SER A 274 -15.18 16.86 -49.50
C SER A 274 -15.80 16.42 -50.82
N LEU A 275 -15.03 15.69 -51.64
CA LEU A 275 -15.52 15.06 -52.86
C LEU A 275 -16.59 14.00 -52.53
N ALA A 276 -16.35 13.17 -51.51
CA ALA A 276 -17.29 12.13 -51.06
C ALA A 276 -18.63 12.71 -50.63
N ALA A 277 -18.65 13.80 -49.87
CA ALA A 277 -19.90 14.47 -49.47
C ALA A 277 -20.70 14.95 -50.68
N SER A 278 -20.02 15.58 -51.64
CA SER A 278 -20.64 16.07 -52.88
C SER A 278 -21.22 14.92 -53.71
N ARG A 279 -20.46 13.83 -53.88
CA ARG A 279 -20.88 12.65 -54.65
C ARG A 279 -21.98 11.87 -53.98
N LEU A 280 -21.90 11.63 -52.67
CA LEU A 280 -22.96 10.93 -51.94
C LEU A 280 -24.26 11.71 -51.94
N THR A 281 -24.21 13.05 -51.86
CA THR A 281 -25.39 13.90 -52.00
C THR A 281 -26.04 13.72 -53.38
N GLU A 282 -25.24 13.64 -54.44
CA GLU A 282 -25.73 13.39 -55.80
C GLU A 282 -26.30 11.97 -55.97
N MET A 283 -25.59 10.96 -55.46
CA MET A 283 -25.97 9.54 -55.61
C MET A 283 -27.22 9.16 -54.80
N LEU A 284 -27.48 9.86 -53.69
CA LEU A 284 -28.61 9.59 -52.79
C LEU A 284 -29.77 10.56 -52.97
N LYS A 285 -29.71 11.50 -53.92
CA LYS A 285 -30.75 12.52 -54.15
C LYS A 285 -32.16 11.96 -54.37
N ASP A 286 -32.25 10.76 -54.95
CA ASP A 286 -33.51 10.10 -55.29
C ASP A 286 -34.05 9.22 -54.14
N VAL A 287 -33.35 9.17 -53.00
CA VAL A 287 -33.80 8.46 -51.79
C VAL A 287 -34.40 9.49 -50.82
N ALA A 288 -35.73 9.54 -50.75
CA ALA A 288 -36.42 10.45 -49.85
C ALA A 288 -36.07 10.13 -48.39
N GLY A 289 -35.76 11.16 -47.59
CA GLY A 289 -35.49 11.02 -46.16
C GLY A 289 -34.02 10.77 -45.77
N THR A 290 -33.08 10.75 -46.74
CA THR A 290 -31.63 10.76 -46.47
C THR A 290 -31.08 12.18 -46.36
N LYS A 291 -30.16 12.42 -45.41
CA LYS A 291 -29.43 13.69 -45.25
C LYS A 291 -27.93 13.40 -45.23
N VAL A 292 -27.18 14.01 -46.14
CA VAL A 292 -25.71 13.99 -46.14
C VAL A 292 -25.19 15.21 -45.39
N GLU A 293 -24.30 14.99 -44.45
CA GLU A 293 -23.66 16.00 -43.61
C GLU A 293 -22.14 15.89 -43.79
N HIS A 294 -21.51 17.02 -44.13
CA HIS A 294 -20.07 17.11 -44.31
C HIS A 294 -19.46 17.75 -43.06
N LYS A 295 -18.75 16.94 -42.28
CA LYS A 295 -17.87 17.37 -41.18
C LYS A 295 -16.44 17.49 -41.71
N ARG A 296 -15.55 18.16 -40.99
CA ARG A 296 -14.17 18.36 -41.50
C ARG A 296 -13.45 17.03 -41.79
N PHE A 297 -13.51 16.07 -40.87
CA PHE A 297 -12.88 14.75 -41.02
C PHE A 297 -13.88 13.60 -41.21
N ALA A 298 -15.14 13.89 -41.57
CA ALA A 298 -16.12 12.83 -41.81
C ALA A 298 -17.25 13.24 -42.75
N VAL A 299 -17.83 12.26 -43.45
CA VAL A 299 -19.09 12.44 -44.20
C VAL A 299 -20.15 11.53 -43.59
N ALA A 300 -21.15 12.10 -42.93
CA ALA A 300 -22.23 11.36 -42.30
C ALA A 300 -23.47 11.33 -43.19
N VAL A 301 -24.01 10.13 -43.46
CA VAL A 301 -25.25 9.94 -44.21
C VAL A 301 -26.32 9.41 -43.26
N HIS A 302 -27.23 10.29 -42.87
CA HIS A 302 -28.37 9.97 -42.02
C HIS A 302 -29.49 9.40 -42.88
N TYR A 303 -30.01 8.23 -42.51
CA TYR A 303 -31.10 7.54 -43.22
C TYR A 303 -32.30 7.27 -42.31
N ARG A 304 -32.39 7.97 -41.18
CA ARG A 304 -33.43 7.78 -40.16
C ARG A 304 -34.87 7.91 -40.68
N ASN A 305 -35.06 8.77 -41.67
CA ASN A 305 -36.35 9.09 -42.27
C ASN A 305 -36.53 8.45 -43.65
N ALA A 306 -35.58 7.61 -44.09
CA ALA A 306 -35.69 6.86 -45.33
C ALA A 306 -36.67 5.69 -45.20
N ASP A 307 -37.30 5.29 -46.31
CA ASP A 307 -38.14 4.09 -46.35
C ASP A 307 -37.30 2.85 -46.02
N ALA A 308 -37.85 1.92 -45.22
CA ALA A 308 -37.16 0.70 -44.80
C ALA A 308 -36.61 -0.12 -45.98
N ARG A 309 -37.25 -0.04 -47.15
CA ARG A 309 -36.82 -0.72 -48.38
C ARG A 309 -35.58 -0.09 -49.02
N ASP A 310 -35.31 1.18 -48.75
CA ASP A 310 -34.19 1.93 -49.33
C ASP A 310 -32.96 1.98 -48.42
N ILE A 311 -33.09 1.60 -47.12
CA ILE A 311 -31.97 1.64 -46.16
C ILE A 311 -30.78 0.79 -46.63
N GLY A 312 -31.03 -0.45 -47.09
CA GLY A 312 -29.96 -1.33 -47.59
C GLY A 312 -29.24 -0.72 -48.79
N ARG A 313 -29.98 -0.06 -49.68
CA ARG A 313 -29.42 0.67 -50.82
C ARG A 313 -28.56 1.86 -50.37
N VAL A 314 -28.96 2.60 -49.34
CA VAL A 314 -28.17 3.72 -48.79
C VAL A 314 -26.86 3.23 -48.19
N VAL A 315 -26.92 2.24 -47.29
CA VAL A 315 -25.74 1.65 -46.63
C VAL A 315 -24.76 1.06 -47.65
N ALA A 316 -25.26 0.28 -48.61
CA ALA A 316 -24.44 -0.31 -49.67
C ALA A 316 -23.80 0.75 -50.58
N THR A 317 -24.51 1.84 -50.87
CA THR A 317 -24.00 2.95 -51.68
C THR A 317 -22.84 3.67 -50.98
N VAL A 318 -23.02 3.99 -49.70
CA VAL A 318 -21.97 4.66 -48.90
C VAL A 318 -20.76 3.76 -48.70
N ARG A 319 -20.95 2.47 -48.38
CA ARG A 319 -19.85 1.50 -48.25
C ARG A 319 -19.04 1.35 -49.54
N ARG A 320 -19.71 1.21 -50.68
CA ARG A 320 -19.04 1.06 -51.99
C ARG A 320 -18.21 2.28 -52.34
N TYR A 321 -18.77 3.47 -52.13
CA TYR A 321 -18.08 4.73 -52.40
C TYR A 321 -16.90 4.94 -51.44
N GLY A 322 -17.09 4.68 -50.15
CA GLY A 322 -16.02 4.76 -49.15
C GLY A 322 -14.83 3.90 -49.54
N ARG A 323 -15.07 2.64 -49.92
CA ARG A 323 -14.01 1.72 -50.37
C ARG A 323 -13.29 2.19 -51.64
N SER A 324 -14.00 2.74 -52.63
CA SER A 324 -13.34 3.23 -53.86
C SER A 324 -12.40 4.40 -53.61
N GLU A 325 -12.66 5.20 -52.57
CA GLU A 325 -11.84 6.35 -52.19
C GLU A 325 -10.88 6.05 -51.03
N GLY A 326 -10.75 4.78 -50.61
CA GLY A 326 -9.87 4.40 -49.49
C GLY A 326 -10.30 4.95 -48.13
N LEU A 327 -11.59 5.27 -47.96
CA LEU A 327 -12.18 5.79 -46.72
C LEU A 327 -12.76 4.64 -45.87
N ARG A 328 -12.61 4.74 -44.55
CA ARG A 328 -13.19 3.81 -43.58
C ARG A 328 -14.66 4.13 -43.36
N THR A 329 -15.50 3.10 -43.35
CA THR A 329 -16.95 3.25 -43.10
C THR A 329 -17.29 2.81 -41.68
N SER A 330 -18.04 3.62 -40.92
CA SER A 330 -18.62 3.24 -39.63
C SER A 330 -20.14 3.35 -39.67
N ILE A 331 -20.85 2.45 -38.97
CA ILE A 331 -22.31 2.46 -38.89
C ILE A 331 -22.71 2.90 -37.48
N GLY A 332 -23.59 3.90 -37.40
CA GLY A 332 -24.21 4.35 -36.15
C GLY A 332 -25.73 4.21 -36.18
N ARG A 333 -26.43 4.76 -35.17
CA ARG A 333 -27.90 4.65 -35.03
C ARG A 333 -28.66 5.42 -36.12
N LYS A 334 -28.93 4.71 -37.23
CA LYS A 334 -29.58 5.22 -38.44
C LYS A 334 -28.74 6.25 -39.21
N VAL A 335 -27.41 6.10 -39.13
CA VAL A 335 -26.41 6.89 -39.84
C VAL A 335 -25.27 5.97 -40.30
N ILE A 336 -24.65 6.26 -41.43
CA ILE A 336 -23.39 5.64 -41.87
C ILE A 336 -22.40 6.75 -42.18
N GLU A 337 -21.18 6.65 -41.67
CA GLU A 337 -20.16 7.69 -41.79
C GLU A 337 -18.94 7.19 -42.59
N LEU A 338 -18.37 8.07 -43.42
CA LEU A 338 -17.04 7.89 -44.03
C LEU A 338 -16.01 8.73 -43.27
N ARG A 339 -14.86 8.13 -42.97
CA ARG A 339 -13.77 8.75 -42.20
C ARG A 339 -12.41 8.40 -42.82
N PRO A 340 -11.31 9.13 -42.52
CA PRO A 340 -9.97 8.73 -42.90
C PRO A 340 -9.68 7.29 -42.46
N ASN A 341 -9.08 6.48 -43.34
CA ASN A 341 -8.71 5.11 -43.01
C ASN A 341 -7.39 5.06 -42.24
N ILE A 342 -7.40 5.62 -41.03
CA ILE A 342 -6.27 5.70 -40.11
C ILE A 342 -6.69 4.97 -38.83
N ILE A 343 -5.77 4.19 -38.27
CA ILE A 343 -5.93 3.58 -36.94
C ILE A 343 -5.67 4.69 -35.91
N TRP A 344 -6.71 5.49 -35.66
CA TRP A 344 -6.69 6.60 -34.71
C TRP A 344 -8.08 6.74 -34.10
N ASP A 345 -8.19 6.43 -32.82
CA ASP A 345 -9.41 6.43 -32.03
C ASP A 345 -9.23 7.27 -30.74
N LYS A 346 -10.24 7.26 -29.87
CA LYS A 346 -10.18 8.01 -28.60
C LYS A 346 -9.07 7.47 -27.68
N GLY A 347 -8.80 6.17 -27.69
CA GLY A 347 -7.71 5.56 -26.92
C GLY A 347 -6.33 6.01 -27.40
N THR A 348 -6.09 5.97 -28.71
CA THR A 348 -4.84 6.46 -29.33
C THR A 348 -4.63 7.96 -29.05
N THR A 349 -5.70 8.74 -29.07
CA THR A 349 -5.68 10.17 -28.74
C THR A 349 -5.31 10.40 -27.28
N LEU A 350 -5.88 9.61 -26.37
CA LEU A 350 -5.58 9.65 -24.94
C LEU A 350 -4.11 9.35 -24.66
N ASP A 351 -3.56 8.28 -25.25
CA ASP A 351 -2.14 7.91 -25.10
C ASP A 351 -1.21 9.03 -25.57
N TRP A 352 -1.55 9.65 -26.71
CA TRP A 352 -0.81 10.78 -27.25
C TRP A 352 -0.82 11.97 -26.29
N LEU A 353 -1.99 12.32 -25.73
CA LEU A 353 -2.14 13.41 -24.76
C LEU A 353 -1.36 13.14 -23.47
N LEU A 354 -1.42 11.92 -22.92
CA LEU A 354 -0.68 11.54 -21.73
C LEU A 354 0.82 11.74 -21.91
N GLY A 355 1.39 11.29 -23.04
CA GLY A 355 2.81 11.50 -23.33
C GLY A 355 3.23 12.97 -23.36
N HIS A 356 2.36 13.87 -23.84
CA HIS A 356 2.61 15.31 -23.86
C HIS A 356 2.48 15.96 -22.48
N ILE A 357 1.49 15.52 -21.69
CA ILE A 357 1.29 15.97 -20.31
C ILE A 357 2.50 15.57 -19.45
N GLU A 358 2.92 14.30 -19.50
CA GLU A 358 4.04 13.79 -18.71
C GLU A 358 5.37 14.48 -19.04
N ALA A 359 5.63 14.76 -20.33
CA ALA A 359 6.85 15.43 -20.76
C ALA A 359 6.98 16.88 -20.23
N ARG A 360 5.86 17.58 -19.99
CA ARG A 360 5.87 18.98 -19.49
C ARG A 360 6.15 19.07 -17.99
N ASP A 361 5.71 18.09 -17.21
CA ASP A 361 5.69 18.19 -15.75
C ASP A 361 6.95 17.67 -15.04
N GLY A 362 7.99 17.29 -15.80
CA GLY A 362 9.31 16.94 -15.24
C GLY A 362 9.30 15.74 -14.28
N GLY A 363 8.27 14.89 -14.33
CA GLY A 363 8.20 13.61 -13.63
C GLY A 363 7.98 13.65 -12.11
N GLY A 364 7.52 14.74 -11.49
CA GLY A 364 7.45 14.85 -10.02
C GLY A 364 6.45 13.91 -9.30
N ARG A 365 5.40 13.42 -9.97
CA ARG A 365 4.37 12.51 -9.44
C ARG A 365 3.90 11.53 -10.51
N LEU A 366 3.44 10.34 -10.10
CA LEU A 366 2.77 9.39 -11.00
C LEU A 366 1.48 10.00 -11.52
N VAL A 367 1.27 9.98 -12.85
CA VAL A 367 0.01 10.37 -13.47
C VAL A 367 -1.01 9.23 -13.28
N LEU A 368 -2.27 9.59 -13.03
CA LEU A 368 -3.41 8.68 -12.99
C LEU A 368 -4.41 9.12 -14.06
N PRO A 369 -4.45 8.47 -15.24
CA PRO A 369 -5.47 8.77 -16.24
C PRO A 369 -6.85 8.36 -15.74
N ILE A 370 -7.83 9.26 -15.86
CA ILE A 370 -9.25 9.00 -15.58
C ILE A 370 -10.03 9.36 -16.84
N TYR A 371 -10.64 8.37 -17.48
CA TYR A 371 -11.49 8.57 -18.66
C TYR A 371 -12.96 8.38 -18.29
N VAL A 372 -13.82 9.31 -18.68
CA VAL A 372 -15.27 9.21 -18.50
C VAL A 372 -15.97 9.37 -19.85
N GLY A 373 -16.83 8.42 -20.20
CA GLY A 373 -17.56 8.38 -21.48
C GLY A 373 -18.84 7.56 -21.38
N ASP A 374 -19.73 7.64 -22.36
CA ASP A 374 -21.04 6.98 -22.36
C ASP A 374 -21.21 5.94 -23.47
N ASP A 375 -20.46 6.04 -24.58
CA ASP A 375 -20.81 5.37 -25.83
C ASP A 375 -19.85 4.21 -26.20
N LEU A 376 -20.06 3.61 -27.38
CA LEU A 376 -19.24 2.51 -27.89
C LEU A 376 -17.87 2.96 -28.44
N THR A 377 -17.69 4.25 -28.72
CA THR A 377 -16.40 4.81 -29.15
C THR A 377 -15.50 5.14 -27.96
N ASP A 378 -16.08 5.27 -26.77
CA ASP A 378 -15.37 5.41 -25.50
C ASP A 378 -14.71 4.13 -25.02
N GLU A 379 -15.16 2.99 -25.51
CA GLU A 379 -14.58 1.68 -25.21
C GLU A 379 -13.10 1.57 -25.60
N ASP A 380 -12.67 2.26 -26.67
CA ASP A 380 -11.25 2.34 -27.05
C ASP A 380 -10.44 3.11 -26.00
N ALA A 381 -11.03 4.13 -25.37
CA ALA A 381 -10.38 4.90 -24.31
C ALA A 381 -10.41 4.15 -22.97
N PHE A 382 -11.47 3.41 -22.65
CA PHE A 382 -11.50 2.50 -21.51
C PHE A 382 -10.42 1.42 -21.64
N ASP A 383 -10.26 0.86 -22.84
CA ASP A 383 -9.21 -0.11 -23.13
C ASP A 383 -7.81 0.50 -22.95
N ALA A 384 -7.60 1.75 -23.36
CA ALA A 384 -6.32 2.45 -23.19
C ALA A 384 -5.95 2.64 -21.71
N VAL A 385 -6.93 2.95 -20.86
CA VAL A 385 -6.72 3.15 -19.41
C VAL A 385 -6.92 1.90 -18.56
N GLU A 386 -7.19 0.74 -19.17
CA GLU A 386 -7.52 -0.50 -18.46
C GLU A 386 -6.39 -0.94 -17.51
N PHE A 387 -5.13 -0.69 -17.91
CA PHE A 387 -3.96 -1.20 -17.18
C PHE A 387 -3.44 -0.24 -16.09
N ASP A 388 -3.42 1.06 -16.35
CA ASP A 388 -2.75 2.06 -15.50
C ASP A 388 -3.62 3.27 -15.12
N GLY A 389 -4.89 3.26 -15.50
CA GLY A 389 -5.84 4.33 -15.21
C GLY A 389 -7.21 3.84 -14.71
N VAL A 390 -8.20 4.70 -14.90
CA VAL A 390 -9.57 4.51 -14.43
C VAL A 390 -10.54 4.83 -15.56
N GLY A 391 -11.23 3.81 -16.06
CA GLY A 391 -12.36 3.98 -16.98
C GLY A 391 -13.70 4.04 -16.25
N ILE A 392 -14.50 5.06 -16.54
CA ILE A 392 -15.82 5.29 -15.94
C ILE A 392 -16.88 5.42 -17.05
N VAL A 393 -17.85 4.49 -17.08
CA VAL A 393 -18.96 4.53 -18.05
C VAL A 393 -20.17 5.31 -17.51
N VAL A 394 -20.73 6.24 -18.28
CA VAL A 394 -21.95 6.95 -17.94
C VAL A 394 -23.16 6.14 -18.40
N ARG A 395 -24.12 5.91 -17.50
CA ARG A 395 -25.33 5.14 -17.76
C ARG A 395 -26.40 6.02 -18.42
N HIS A 396 -27.21 5.40 -19.26
CA HIS A 396 -28.37 6.03 -19.90
C HIS A 396 -29.58 5.08 -19.94
N ASP A 397 -30.77 5.63 -19.69
CA ASP A 397 -32.05 4.88 -19.75
C ASP A 397 -32.34 4.28 -21.14
N ALA A 398 -31.64 4.74 -22.18
CA ALA A 398 -31.85 4.37 -23.57
C ALA A 398 -30.98 3.22 -24.07
N ASP A 399 -30.02 2.76 -23.26
CA ASP A 399 -29.10 1.69 -23.61
C ASP A 399 -29.56 0.37 -22.97
N ASP A 400 -29.77 -0.65 -23.80
CA ASP A 400 -29.84 -2.03 -23.34
C ASP A 400 -28.57 -2.32 -22.53
N ASP A 401 -28.65 -3.12 -21.46
CA ASP A 401 -27.57 -3.42 -20.50
C ASP A 401 -26.31 -4.01 -21.18
N ARG A 402 -25.55 -3.12 -21.82
CA ARG A 402 -24.45 -3.43 -22.72
C ARG A 402 -23.23 -3.80 -21.90
N SER A 403 -22.28 -4.47 -22.53
CA SER A 403 -21.00 -4.73 -21.90
C SER A 403 -20.03 -3.57 -22.10
N SER A 404 -19.18 -3.32 -21.09
CA SER A 404 -18.14 -2.27 -21.12
C SER A 404 -16.83 -2.78 -20.48
N SER A 405 -15.71 -2.21 -20.92
CA SER A 405 -14.38 -2.36 -20.27
C SER A 405 -14.20 -1.44 -19.06
N ALA A 406 -15.10 -0.47 -18.83
CA ALA A 406 -15.02 0.43 -17.69
C ALA A 406 -15.09 -0.33 -16.35
N ILE A 407 -14.35 0.14 -15.35
CA ILE A 407 -14.30 -0.46 -14.02
C ILE A 407 -15.25 0.22 -13.02
N PHE A 408 -15.71 1.42 -13.35
CA PHE A 408 -16.76 2.13 -12.62
C PHE A 408 -17.83 2.66 -13.55
N SER A 409 -18.98 3.02 -12.98
CA SER A 409 -20.07 3.66 -13.70
C SER A 409 -20.60 4.89 -12.97
N LEU A 410 -21.26 5.78 -13.70
CA LEU A 410 -21.96 6.95 -13.16
C LEU A 410 -23.38 6.96 -13.71
N GLU A 411 -24.36 7.32 -12.88
CA GLU A 411 -25.78 7.17 -13.23
C GLU A 411 -26.22 8.00 -14.44
N ASN A 412 -25.65 9.19 -14.66
CA ASN A 412 -26.04 10.14 -15.71
C ASN A 412 -25.04 11.32 -15.81
N PRO A 413 -25.16 12.23 -16.80
CA PRO A 413 -24.30 13.41 -16.93
C PRO A 413 -24.25 14.32 -15.68
N SER A 414 -25.35 14.43 -14.94
CA SER A 414 -25.35 15.24 -13.69
C SER A 414 -24.46 14.61 -12.62
N ALA A 415 -24.43 13.27 -12.52
CA ALA A 415 -23.52 12.54 -11.65
C ALA A 415 -22.05 12.75 -12.04
N VAL A 416 -21.74 12.90 -13.34
CA VAL A 416 -20.40 13.27 -13.83
C VAL A 416 -19.97 14.63 -13.28
N CYS A 417 -20.85 15.64 -13.34
CA CYS A 417 -20.55 16.95 -12.77
C CYS A 417 -20.32 16.90 -11.25
N GLY A 418 -21.15 16.15 -10.53
CA GLY A 418 -20.97 15.92 -9.09
C GLY A 418 -19.63 15.24 -8.76
N PHE A 419 -19.26 14.23 -9.55
CA PHE A 419 -17.98 13.52 -9.42
C PHE A 419 -16.78 14.45 -9.68
N ILE A 420 -16.79 15.20 -10.80
CA ILE A 420 -15.73 16.16 -11.16
C ILE A 420 -15.59 17.22 -10.07
N ARG A 421 -16.71 17.78 -9.59
CA ARG A 421 -16.69 18.81 -8.55
C ARG A 421 -16.09 18.28 -7.27
N ARG A 422 -16.49 17.08 -6.84
CA ARG A 422 -15.93 16.42 -5.65
C ARG A 422 -14.43 16.16 -5.80
N LEU A 423 -13.98 15.71 -6.98
CA LEU A 423 -12.55 15.53 -7.27
C LEU A 423 -11.77 16.85 -7.23
N ALA A 424 -12.34 17.93 -7.76
CA ALA A 424 -11.72 19.25 -7.68
C ALA A 424 -11.59 19.73 -6.22
N ASP A 425 -12.65 19.58 -5.42
CA ASP A 425 -12.65 19.97 -4.00
C ASP A 425 -11.59 19.17 -3.20
N ASP A 426 -11.46 17.87 -3.43
CA ASP A 426 -10.44 17.03 -2.77
C ASP A 426 -9.01 17.41 -3.22
N LEU A 427 -8.79 17.73 -4.50
CA LEU A 427 -7.49 18.20 -4.99
C LEU A 427 -7.14 19.59 -4.45
N GLU A 428 -8.13 20.47 -4.30
CA GLU A 428 -7.97 21.76 -3.63
C GLU A 428 -7.56 21.56 -2.17
N GLU A 429 -8.23 20.65 -1.45
CA GLU A 429 -7.87 20.30 -0.06
C GLU A 429 -6.46 19.71 0.04
N ILE A 430 -6.06 18.83 -0.89
CA ILE A 430 -4.71 18.25 -0.94
C ILE A 430 -3.66 19.33 -1.21
N ALA A 431 -3.93 20.27 -2.12
CA ALA A 431 -3.04 21.37 -2.45
C ALA A 431 -2.97 22.42 -1.33
N ALA A 432 -4.08 22.65 -0.63
CA ALA A 432 -4.18 23.54 0.52
C ALA A 432 -3.65 22.89 1.81
N SER A 433 -3.48 21.56 1.84
CA SER A 433 -2.89 20.84 2.96
C SER A 433 -1.53 21.46 3.28
N PRO A 434 -1.32 22.00 4.49
CA PRO A 434 -0.11 22.74 4.79
C PRO A 434 1.12 21.87 4.52
N ALA A 435 2.11 22.37 3.78
CA ALA A 435 3.44 21.74 3.71
C ALA A 435 3.97 21.44 5.12
N GLU A 436 3.61 22.32 6.06
CA GLU A 436 3.81 22.16 7.50
C GLU A 436 3.35 20.81 8.05
N SER A 437 2.31 20.16 7.53
CA SER A 437 1.84 18.85 8.02
C SER A 437 2.69 17.67 7.53
N TRP A 438 3.59 17.89 6.58
CA TRP A 438 4.49 16.90 5.98
C TRP A 438 5.96 17.17 6.31
N GLU A 439 6.27 18.23 7.04
CA GLU A 439 7.64 18.62 7.35
C GLU A 439 7.85 18.70 8.86
N LEU A 440 8.91 18.05 9.35
CA LEU A 440 9.49 18.33 10.66
C LEU A 440 10.65 19.31 10.47
N VAL A 441 10.48 20.54 10.95
CA VAL A 441 11.41 21.65 10.70
C VAL A 441 12.09 22.08 11.98
N TYR A 442 13.41 22.24 11.92
CA TYR A 442 14.23 22.84 12.96
C TYR A 442 14.97 24.06 12.40
N ASP A 443 14.62 25.24 12.91
CA ASP A 443 15.36 26.47 12.63
C ASP A 443 16.40 26.69 13.74
N GLY A 444 17.63 27.06 13.35
CA GLY A 444 18.75 27.25 14.26
C GLY A 444 19.46 25.96 14.68
N TYR A 445 20.78 26.07 14.89
CA TYR A 445 21.63 25.00 15.39
C TYR A 445 21.67 25.03 16.92
N GLN A 446 21.39 23.91 17.58
CA GLN A 446 21.32 23.79 19.04
C GLN A 446 22.07 22.53 19.48
N PRO A 447 23.37 22.61 19.83
CA PRO A 447 24.20 21.45 20.15
C PRO A 447 23.57 20.49 21.17
N ASP A 448 23.00 21.02 22.26
CA ASP A 448 22.41 20.21 23.34
C ASP A 448 21.18 19.39 22.90
N HIS A 449 20.60 19.69 21.73
CA HIS A 449 19.44 18.98 21.17
C HIS A 449 19.79 18.10 19.97
N GLU A 450 21.05 18.08 19.51
CA GLU A 450 21.40 17.39 18.27
C GLU A 450 21.20 15.87 18.38
N LEU A 451 21.57 15.22 19.50
CA LEU A 451 21.33 13.77 19.65
C LEU A 451 19.84 13.39 19.55
N LEU A 452 18.93 14.26 20.02
CA LEU A 452 17.48 14.07 19.87
C LEU A 452 17.05 14.24 18.41
N ARG A 453 17.48 15.33 17.76
CA ARG A 453 17.21 15.58 16.34
C ARG A 453 17.75 14.46 15.46
N GLU A 454 18.92 13.91 15.79
CA GLU A 454 19.51 12.77 15.10
C GLU A 454 18.64 11.51 15.18
N ALA A 455 17.99 11.26 16.32
CA ALA A 455 17.05 10.16 16.44
C ALA A 455 15.79 10.41 15.57
N LEU A 456 15.17 11.59 15.71
CA LEU A 456 13.93 11.96 15.01
C LEU A 456 14.09 12.20 13.50
N CYS A 457 15.31 12.52 13.04
CA CYS A 457 15.65 12.72 11.63
C CYS A 457 16.40 11.53 11.02
N THR A 458 16.26 10.33 11.60
CA THR A 458 16.78 9.10 11.03
C THR A 458 16.21 8.88 9.63
N VAL A 459 17.06 8.46 8.69
CA VAL A 459 16.65 7.98 7.36
C VAL A 459 16.81 6.46 7.30
N GLY A 460 15.77 5.74 6.87
CA GLY A 460 15.78 4.28 6.84
C GLY A 460 14.77 3.68 5.88
N ASN A 461 14.82 2.37 5.71
CA ASN A 461 13.97 1.65 4.74
C ASN A 461 13.55 0.24 5.20
N GLY A 462 13.64 -0.08 6.49
CA GLY A 462 13.27 -1.38 7.06
C GLY A 462 14.30 -2.51 6.87
N TYR A 463 15.28 -2.33 5.99
CA TYR A 463 16.49 -3.16 5.92
C TYR A 463 17.60 -2.52 6.77
N VAL A 464 17.78 -1.21 6.62
CA VAL A 464 18.85 -0.45 7.27
C VAL A 464 18.38 0.98 7.55
N ALA A 465 18.93 1.58 8.60
CA ALA A 465 18.69 2.98 8.95
C ALA A 465 19.98 3.67 9.37
N THR A 466 20.04 4.98 9.15
CA THR A 466 21.14 5.85 9.56
C THR A 466 20.59 7.08 10.25
N ARG A 467 21.11 7.38 11.45
CA ARG A 467 20.71 8.53 12.26
C ARG A 467 20.87 9.86 11.50
N GLY A 468 20.10 10.85 11.92
CA GLY A 468 20.07 12.23 11.42
C GLY A 468 21.37 13.04 11.62
N CYS A 469 22.51 12.41 11.90
CA CYS A 469 23.80 13.04 12.20
C CYS A 469 24.33 13.92 11.06
N ALA A 470 25.05 14.99 11.41
CA ALA A 470 25.74 15.85 10.46
C ALA A 470 26.81 15.06 9.69
N PRO A 471 26.89 15.12 8.34
CA PRO A 471 27.86 14.34 7.56
C PRO A 471 29.33 14.61 7.93
N GLU A 472 29.63 15.84 8.35
CA GLU A 472 30.97 16.27 8.77
C GLU A 472 31.31 15.93 10.23
N ALA A 473 30.34 15.46 11.03
CA ALA A 473 30.55 15.12 12.42
C ALA A 473 31.15 13.72 12.60
N SER A 474 31.82 13.54 13.73
CA SER A 474 32.27 12.24 14.25
C SER A 474 31.61 12.03 15.61
N ALA A 475 31.61 10.78 16.10
CA ALA A 475 31.05 10.48 17.41
C ALA A 475 31.71 11.34 18.50
N CYS A 476 30.89 12.10 19.23
CA CYS A 476 31.28 12.96 20.35
C CYS A 476 30.08 13.14 21.30
N GLU A 477 30.17 14.10 22.23
CA GLU A 477 29.07 14.39 23.17
C GLU A 477 27.84 15.03 22.49
N VAL A 478 28.04 15.73 21.37
CA VAL A 478 26.99 16.45 20.63
C VAL A 478 26.39 15.60 19.51
N HIS A 479 27.22 14.79 18.85
CA HIS A 479 26.86 14.07 17.62
C HIS A 479 27.16 12.58 17.71
N TYR A 480 26.25 11.77 17.18
CA TYR A 480 26.43 10.32 17.14
C TYR A 480 26.02 9.71 15.78
N PRO A 481 26.98 9.47 14.87
CA PRO A 481 26.72 8.74 13.64
C PRO A 481 26.46 7.26 13.97
N GLY A 482 25.23 6.82 13.73
CA GLY A 482 24.83 5.43 13.89
C GLY A 482 24.15 4.89 12.64
N THR A 483 24.61 3.75 12.15
CA THR A 483 24.00 3.01 11.03
C THR A 483 23.69 1.59 11.50
N TYR A 484 22.44 1.14 11.36
CA TYR A 484 22.01 -0.16 11.88
C TYR A 484 21.25 -0.93 10.81
N ALA A 485 21.58 -2.21 10.61
CA ALA A 485 20.82 -3.11 9.73
C ALA A 485 20.00 -4.10 10.55
N ALA A 486 18.78 -4.38 10.08
CA ALA A 486 17.85 -5.27 10.74
C ALA A 486 18.44 -6.68 10.90
N GLY A 487 18.44 -7.21 12.13
CA GLY A 487 18.90 -8.59 12.41
C GLY A 487 20.42 -8.79 12.51
N VAL A 488 21.22 -7.72 12.49
CA VAL A 488 22.67 -7.81 12.70
C VAL A 488 23.01 -7.63 14.18
N TYR A 489 22.96 -8.73 14.91
CA TYR A 489 23.34 -8.81 16.33
C TYR A 489 24.72 -9.43 16.50
N ASN A 490 25.42 -9.03 17.56
CA ASN A 490 26.68 -9.61 17.97
C ASN A 490 26.79 -9.64 19.50
N GLN A 491 27.37 -10.70 20.04
CA GLN A 491 27.56 -10.89 21.48
C GLN A 491 28.98 -10.49 21.90
N LEU A 492 29.10 -9.81 23.03
CA LEU A 492 30.37 -9.53 23.72
C LEU A 492 30.28 -9.97 25.19
N ASP A 493 31.43 -10.25 25.78
CA ASP A 493 31.55 -10.71 27.15
C ASP A 493 32.20 -9.64 28.04
N ASP A 494 31.61 -9.43 29.22
CA ASP A 494 32.08 -8.50 30.24
C ASP A 494 32.33 -9.22 31.57
N ARG A 495 33.19 -8.64 32.42
CA ARG A 495 33.32 -9.05 33.83
C ARG A 495 32.89 -7.91 34.74
N ILE A 496 31.74 -8.08 35.40
CA ILE A 496 31.22 -7.14 36.40
C ILE A 496 31.36 -7.80 37.77
N ALA A 497 32.18 -7.20 38.64
CA ALA A 497 32.66 -7.85 39.87
C ALA A 497 33.24 -9.25 39.58
N ASP A 498 32.76 -10.29 40.26
CA ASP A 498 33.22 -11.68 40.08
C ASP A 498 32.42 -12.48 39.04
N ARG A 499 31.51 -11.84 38.28
CA ARG A 499 30.61 -12.52 37.33
C ARG A 499 30.97 -12.18 35.88
N ALA A 500 31.03 -13.21 35.04
CA ALA A 500 31.03 -13.04 33.59
C ALA A 500 29.60 -12.82 33.10
N ILE A 501 29.39 -11.81 32.27
CA ILE A 501 28.08 -11.44 31.72
C ILE A 501 28.20 -11.35 30.22
N GLU A 502 27.27 -12.01 29.54
CA GLU A 502 27.14 -12.00 28.09
C GLU A 502 26.13 -10.92 27.69
N ASN A 503 26.52 -10.04 26.77
CA ASN A 503 25.66 -8.97 26.25
C ASN A 503 25.56 -9.08 24.72
N GLU A 504 24.40 -9.50 24.22
CA GLU A 504 24.06 -9.39 22.80
C GLU A 504 23.61 -7.97 22.47
N SER A 505 23.99 -7.42 21.31
CA SER A 505 23.53 -6.09 20.88
C SER A 505 23.43 -5.96 19.37
N LEU A 506 22.46 -5.15 18.94
CA LEU A 506 22.38 -4.66 17.56
C LEU A 506 23.62 -3.82 17.26
N VAL A 507 24.31 -4.14 16.17
CA VAL A 507 25.64 -3.59 15.89
C VAL A 507 25.56 -2.26 15.15
N ASN A 508 26.31 -1.26 15.61
CA ASN A 508 26.58 -0.04 14.83
C ASN A 508 27.52 -0.38 13.66
N LEU A 509 27.03 -0.25 12.44
CA LEU A 509 27.72 -0.57 11.19
C LEU A 509 28.61 0.58 10.71
N PRO A 510 29.57 0.32 9.79
CA PRO A 510 30.46 1.35 9.27
C PRO A 510 29.71 2.59 8.76
N ASN A 511 30.18 3.77 9.19
CA ASN A 511 29.54 5.04 8.89
C ASN A 511 29.86 5.47 7.45
N TRP A 512 28.83 5.50 6.60
CA TRP A 512 28.92 5.96 5.22
C TRP A 512 28.74 7.47 5.06
N LEU A 513 28.26 8.20 6.08
CA LEU A 513 27.96 9.63 5.97
C LEU A 513 29.20 10.51 5.89
N SER A 514 30.34 10.06 6.45
CA SER A 514 31.55 10.87 6.64
C SER A 514 31.93 11.69 5.40
N LEU A 515 31.64 12.99 5.46
CA LEU A 515 31.86 13.95 4.40
C LEU A 515 32.03 15.35 5.00
N THR A 516 33.21 15.93 4.79
CA THR A 516 33.49 17.34 5.12
C THR A 516 34.15 18.03 3.92
N PHE A 517 34.36 19.34 4.01
CA PHE A 517 35.06 20.10 2.99
C PHE A 517 35.89 21.22 3.63
N ARG A 518 36.83 21.78 2.88
CA ARG A 518 37.53 23.02 3.23
C ARG A 518 37.67 23.92 2.00
N ILE A 519 37.86 25.20 2.26
CA ILE A 519 38.05 26.23 1.24
C ILE A 519 39.52 26.65 1.31
N ASP A 520 40.22 26.52 0.19
CA ASP A 520 41.67 26.69 0.07
C ASP A 520 42.42 25.91 1.17
N ASP A 521 43.33 26.59 1.89
CA ASP A 521 44.09 26.00 3.01
C ASP A 521 43.40 26.18 4.38
N GLY A 522 42.11 26.49 4.40
CA GLY A 522 41.31 26.63 5.61
C GLY A 522 41.13 25.32 6.41
N PRO A 523 40.53 25.40 7.61
CA PRO A 523 40.19 24.22 8.39
C PRO A 523 39.09 23.40 7.70
N TRP A 524 39.03 22.10 8.00
CA TRP A 524 37.89 21.26 7.65
C TRP A 524 36.63 21.79 8.31
N PHE A 525 35.55 21.91 7.55
CA PHE A 525 34.28 22.42 8.01
C PHE A 525 33.74 21.53 9.13
N ARG A 526 33.39 22.17 10.24
CA ARG A 526 32.64 21.61 11.36
C ARG A 526 31.56 22.61 11.73
N VAL A 527 30.32 22.14 11.83
CA VAL A 527 29.19 23.01 12.21
C VAL A 527 29.39 23.64 13.60
N ASP A 528 30.00 22.91 14.53
CA ASP A 528 30.31 23.36 15.90
C ASP A 528 31.24 24.59 15.95
N ASP A 529 32.11 24.74 14.95
CA ASP A 529 33.16 25.75 14.92
C ASP A 529 32.79 26.95 14.01
N ALA A 530 31.67 26.87 13.29
CA ALA A 530 31.31 27.83 12.25
C ALA A 530 30.50 29.03 12.79
N GLU A 531 30.77 30.24 12.28
CA GLU A 531 29.89 31.39 12.49
C GLU A 531 28.64 31.25 11.60
N LEU A 532 27.59 30.63 12.13
CA LEU A 532 26.32 30.42 11.41
C LEU A 532 25.53 31.74 11.27
N LEU A 533 25.20 32.08 10.03
CA LEU A 533 24.30 33.18 9.65
C LEU A 533 22.84 32.73 9.59
N SER A 534 22.61 31.48 9.15
CA SER A 534 21.32 30.81 9.21
C SER A 534 21.51 29.30 9.23
N TYR A 535 20.54 28.59 9.81
CA TYR A 535 20.49 27.13 9.85
C TYR A 535 19.04 26.69 9.77
N ARG A 536 18.75 25.74 8.88
CA ARG A 536 17.44 25.10 8.76
C ARG A 536 17.63 23.63 8.42
N GLN A 537 16.98 22.76 9.18
CA GLN A 537 16.89 21.32 8.91
C GLN A 537 15.43 20.95 8.71
N VAL A 538 15.14 20.20 7.65
CA VAL A 538 13.80 19.77 7.27
C VAL A 538 13.83 18.27 7.03
N PHE A 539 13.06 17.52 7.81
CA PHE A 539 12.75 16.13 7.50
C PHE A 539 11.41 16.08 6.78
N ASP A 540 11.47 15.83 5.47
CA ASP A 540 10.30 15.65 4.61
C ASP A 540 9.71 14.27 4.91
N LEU A 541 8.56 14.24 5.59
CA LEU A 541 7.85 13.03 5.98
C LEU A 541 7.16 12.36 4.79
N ARG A 542 6.90 13.09 3.71
CA ARG A 542 6.25 12.55 2.52
C ARG A 542 7.18 11.59 1.80
N HIS A 543 8.45 11.95 1.72
CA HIS A 543 9.47 11.15 1.04
C HIS A 543 10.47 10.50 2.01
N ALA A 544 10.44 10.82 3.32
CA ALA A 544 11.47 10.43 4.29
C ALA A 544 12.88 10.88 3.88
N THR A 545 12.98 12.11 3.36
CA THR A 545 14.23 12.76 2.93
C THR A 545 14.64 13.82 3.94
N LEU A 546 15.90 13.77 4.40
CA LEU A 546 16.44 14.80 5.31
C LEU A 546 17.22 15.84 4.51
N THR A 547 16.84 17.10 4.65
CA THR A 547 17.53 18.26 4.06
C THR A 547 18.07 19.15 5.17
N ARG A 548 19.30 19.63 5.03
CA ARG A 548 19.92 20.61 5.92
C ARG A 548 20.54 21.73 5.09
N THR A 549 20.11 22.96 5.34
CA THR A 549 20.61 24.16 4.68
C THR A 549 21.17 25.10 5.74
N LEU A 550 22.43 25.47 5.60
CA LEU A 550 23.07 26.43 6.48
C LEU A 550 23.85 27.46 5.67
N ARG A 551 23.92 28.67 6.20
CA ARG A 551 24.73 29.75 5.67
C ARG A 551 25.70 30.16 6.76
N PHE A 552 26.98 30.25 6.45
CA PHE A 552 28.00 30.52 7.44
C PHE A 552 29.08 31.42 6.88
N ARG A 553 29.82 32.06 7.80
CA ARG A 553 30.99 32.86 7.48
C ARG A 553 32.24 32.12 7.91
N HIS A 554 33.25 32.10 7.05
CA HIS A 554 34.59 31.65 7.40
C HIS A 554 35.59 32.83 7.35
N GLY A 555 36.78 32.65 7.94
CA GLY A 555 37.78 33.70 8.09
C GLY A 555 38.00 34.49 6.80
N SER A 556 38.19 35.82 6.93
CA SER A 556 38.18 36.89 5.89
C SER A 556 36.84 37.48 5.45
N GLY A 557 35.70 37.07 6.04
CA GLY A 557 34.41 37.67 5.74
C GLY A 557 33.64 37.02 4.58
N HIS A 558 34.13 35.87 4.11
CA HIS A 558 33.52 35.09 3.04
C HIS A 558 32.28 34.35 3.54
N SER A 559 31.19 34.48 2.80
CA SER A 559 29.92 33.82 3.06
C SER A 559 29.77 32.60 2.16
N THR A 560 29.32 31.48 2.74
CA THR A 560 29.10 30.23 2.04
C THR A 560 27.75 29.67 2.42
N THR A 561 26.99 29.21 1.43
CA THR A 561 25.78 28.42 1.65
C THR A 561 26.11 26.95 1.43
N LEU A 562 25.68 26.10 2.37
CA LEU A 562 25.80 24.65 2.33
C LEU A 562 24.39 24.05 2.33
N THR A 563 24.09 23.22 1.34
CA THR A 563 22.87 22.41 1.30
C THR A 563 23.26 20.95 1.26
N GLN A 564 22.72 20.15 2.17
CA GLN A 564 22.90 18.71 2.21
C GLN A 564 21.54 18.03 2.18
N GLN A 565 21.38 17.02 1.34
CA GLN A 565 20.17 16.23 1.28
C GLN A 565 20.51 14.75 1.24
N ARG A 566 19.76 13.91 1.95
CA ARG A 566 19.99 12.46 1.94
C ARG A 566 18.74 11.64 2.21
N PHE A 567 18.78 10.39 1.76
CA PHE A 567 17.76 9.38 2.03
C PHE A 567 18.35 7.96 1.99
N ALA A 568 17.65 7.03 2.62
CA ALA A 568 17.82 5.59 2.40
C ALA A 568 16.79 5.14 1.38
N SER A 569 17.20 4.53 0.27
CA SER A 569 16.30 4.22 -0.84
C SER A 569 15.23 3.22 -0.39
N MET A 570 13.96 3.57 -0.59
CA MET A 570 12.83 2.67 -0.33
C MET A 570 12.55 1.81 -1.57
N HIS A 571 13.11 2.18 -2.73
CA HIS A 571 13.02 1.38 -3.95
C HIS A 571 14.05 0.24 -3.96
N GLN A 572 15.28 0.51 -3.52
CA GLN A 572 16.38 -0.46 -3.49
C GLN A 572 16.99 -0.49 -2.08
N PRO A 573 16.78 -1.56 -1.29
CA PRO A 573 17.06 -1.55 0.14
C PRO A 573 18.53 -1.34 0.50
N HIS A 574 19.44 -1.68 -0.40
CA HIS A 574 20.89 -1.55 -0.20
C HIS A 574 21.43 -0.14 -0.46
N ILE A 575 20.69 0.74 -1.14
CA ILE A 575 21.22 2.03 -1.63
C ILE A 575 20.89 3.18 -0.69
N PHE A 576 21.89 4.04 -0.49
CA PHE A 576 21.77 5.36 0.12
C PHE A 576 22.35 6.40 -0.83
N ALA A 577 21.79 7.60 -0.78
CA ALA A 577 22.32 8.71 -1.53
C ALA A 577 22.32 9.98 -0.68
N MET A 578 23.37 10.77 -0.87
CA MET A 578 23.53 12.08 -0.27
C MET A 578 24.06 13.05 -1.33
N LEU A 579 23.55 14.26 -1.36
CA LEU A 579 24.16 15.38 -2.09
C LEU A 579 24.66 16.42 -1.09
N THR A 580 25.76 17.07 -1.42
CA THR A 580 26.33 18.20 -0.66
C THR A 580 26.70 19.30 -1.63
N THR A 581 25.95 20.40 -1.60
CA THR A 581 26.15 21.57 -2.44
C THR A 581 26.80 22.68 -1.64
N VAL A 582 27.95 23.16 -2.12
CA VAL A 582 28.68 24.31 -1.57
C VAL A 582 28.57 25.46 -2.55
N SER A 583 27.95 26.56 -2.12
CA SER A 583 27.76 27.78 -2.92
C SER A 583 28.67 28.90 -2.44
N ALA A 584 29.54 29.38 -3.33
CA ALA A 584 30.47 30.46 -3.04
C ALA A 584 29.80 31.83 -3.24
N GLU A 585 29.27 32.47 -2.19
CA GLU A 585 28.48 33.69 -2.37
C GLU A 585 29.30 34.90 -2.81
N ASN A 586 30.48 35.08 -2.22
CA ASN A 586 31.30 36.28 -2.40
C ASN A 586 32.81 35.99 -2.46
N TRP A 587 33.20 34.76 -2.79
CA TRP A 587 34.60 34.33 -2.84
C TRP A 587 34.84 33.40 -4.04
N SER A 588 36.09 33.30 -4.48
CA SER A 588 36.55 32.34 -5.49
C SER A 588 37.77 31.61 -4.94
N GLY A 589 37.90 30.31 -5.18
CA GLY A 589 38.97 29.50 -4.61
C GLY A 589 38.83 28.03 -4.97
N THR A 590 39.51 27.17 -4.21
CA THR A 590 39.40 25.71 -4.34
C THR A 590 38.55 25.15 -3.21
N VAL A 591 37.52 24.38 -3.55
CA VAL A 591 36.84 23.52 -2.58
C VAL A 591 37.53 22.17 -2.60
N GLU A 592 37.99 21.70 -1.45
CA GLU A 592 38.45 20.32 -1.28
C GLU A 592 37.44 19.58 -0.39
N PHE A 593 36.73 18.61 -0.97
CA PHE A 593 35.90 17.68 -0.23
C PHE A 593 36.76 16.53 0.31
N ARG A 594 36.41 16.01 1.49
CA ARG A 594 36.91 14.75 2.03
C ARG A 594 35.74 13.83 2.30
N SER A 595 35.61 12.79 1.50
CA SER A 595 34.55 11.79 1.60
C SER A 595 35.12 10.44 1.96
N LEU A 596 34.74 9.89 3.11
CA LEU A 596 35.26 8.62 3.65
C LEU A 596 34.14 7.62 3.92
N VAL A 597 34.51 6.34 4.00
CA VAL A 597 33.75 5.32 4.73
C VAL A 597 34.52 5.03 6.02
N ASP A 598 33.84 5.05 7.17
CA ASP A 598 34.44 4.94 8.50
C ASP A 598 34.07 3.63 9.18
N GLY A 599 35.04 2.72 9.30
CA GLY A 599 34.89 1.43 9.99
C GLY A 599 35.35 1.44 11.45
N SER A 600 35.66 2.60 12.04
CA SER A 600 36.09 2.73 13.44
C SER A 600 34.95 2.86 14.45
N VAL A 601 33.70 2.67 14.00
CA VAL A 601 32.48 2.78 14.80
C VAL A 601 32.44 1.80 15.99
N ARG A 602 31.73 2.20 17.04
CA ARG A 602 31.52 1.45 18.28
C ARG A 602 30.09 1.65 18.78
N ASN A 603 29.61 0.79 19.66
CA ASN A 603 28.33 0.95 20.36
C ASN A 603 28.50 1.72 21.67
N THR A 604 28.45 3.06 21.61
CA THR A 604 28.74 3.97 22.74
C THR A 604 27.68 5.05 22.97
N LEU A 605 26.55 5.00 22.25
CA LEU A 605 25.48 6.00 22.35
C LEU A 605 24.91 6.07 23.75
N VAL A 606 24.65 4.90 24.32
CA VAL A 606 24.02 4.75 25.63
C VAL A 606 25.07 4.88 26.73
N GLU A 607 24.99 5.95 27.51
CA GLU A 607 25.99 6.30 28.53
C GLU A 607 26.26 5.16 29.52
N ARG A 608 25.19 4.53 30.04
CA ARG A 608 25.28 3.41 30.99
C ARG A 608 25.95 2.15 30.42
N TYR A 609 26.10 2.04 29.10
CA TYR A 609 26.78 0.90 28.46
C TYR A 609 28.27 1.16 28.20
N ARG A 610 28.76 2.42 28.29
CA ARG A 610 30.14 2.80 27.93
C ARG A 610 31.24 2.15 28.78
N SER A 611 30.88 1.55 29.93
CA SER A 611 31.81 0.78 30.77
C SER A 611 31.93 -0.70 30.36
N LEU A 612 31.11 -1.14 29.41
CA LEU A 612 31.06 -2.50 28.88
C LEU A 612 31.79 -2.58 27.53
N ALA A 613 32.06 -3.79 27.07
CA ALA A 613 32.64 -4.03 25.76
C ALA A 613 31.74 -3.45 24.65
N ASP A 614 32.35 -2.64 23.77
CA ASP A 614 31.63 -1.82 22.76
C ASP A 614 32.04 -2.09 21.31
N THR A 615 33.08 -2.91 21.10
CA THR A 615 33.72 -3.13 19.81
C THR A 615 33.21 -4.44 19.20
N HIS A 616 32.14 -4.34 18.41
CA HIS A 616 31.48 -5.50 17.82
C HIS A 616 32.03 -5.93 16.45
N LEU A 617 32.80 -5.07 15.78
CA LEU A 617 33.35 -5.33 14.45
C LEU A 617 34.83 -5.73 14.52
N THR A 618 35.26 -6.60 13.61
CA THR A 618 36.69 -6.88 13.40
C THR A 618 37.36 -5.72 12.67
N GLU A 619 38.70 -5.75 12.62
CA GLU A 619 39.48 -4.76 11.87
C GLU A 619 39.01 -4.69 10.40
N PRO A 620 38.55 -3.52 9.92
CA PRO A 620 38.03 -3.39 8.57
C PRO A 620 39.16 -3.34 7.54
N ALA A 621 38.94 -3.99 6.40
CA ALA A 621 39.76 -3.82 5.21
C ALA A 621 39.04 -2.90 4.22
N ILE A 622 39.74 -1.89 3.71
CA ILE A 622 39.17 -0.95 2.73
C ILE A 622 40.00 -0.97 1.46
N ASP A 623 39.37 -1.13 0.32
CA ASP A 623 40.01 -1.11 -1.00
C ASP A 623 39.38 -0.05 -1.90
N GLU A 624 40.18 0.45 -2.83
CA GLU A 624 39.70 1.28 -3.93
C GLU A 624 39.12 0.37 -5.03
N ILE A 625 37.91 0.67 -5.49
CA ILE A 625 37.25 -0.03 -6.60
C ILE A 625 37.59 0.69 -7.91
N SER A 626 37.46 2.01 -7.90
CA SER A 626 37.73 2.93 -9.01
C SER A 626 38.28 4.25 -8.43
N PRO A 627 38.82 5.17 -9.28
CA PRO A 627 39.35 6.47 -8.82
C PRO A 627 38.36 7.36 -8.03
N ASP A 628 37.08 7.00 -8.04
CA ASP A 628 35.99 7.72 -7.38
C ASP A 628 35.17 6.85 -6.41
N SER A 629 35.55 5.57 -6.18
CA SER A 629 34.82 4.67 -5.28
C SER A 629 35.69 3.71 -4.46
N VAL A 630 35.23 3.42 -3.26
CA VAL A 630 35.88 2.49 -2.30
C VAL A 630 34.88 1.46 -1.78
N VAL A 631 35.40 0.31 -1.33
CA VAL A 631 34.65 -0.71 -0.58
C VAL A 631 35.32 -0.98 0.75
N LEU A 632 34.56 -0.93 1.84
CA LEU A 632 34.94 -1.39 3.17
C LEU A 632 34.35 -2.78 3.41
N ARG A 633 35.15 -3.71 3.92
CA ARG A 633 34.76 -5.05 4.35
C ARG A 633 35.12 -5.26 5.81
N THR A 634 34.17 -5.77 6.59
CA THR A 634 34.37 -6.17 7.99
C THR A 634 33.41 -7.32 8.31
N GLU A 635 33.48 -7.84 9.52
CA GLU A 635 32.51 -8.80 10.04
C GLU A 635 32.28 -8.56 11.53
N THR A 636 31.17 -9.06 12.05
CA THR A 636 30.94 -9.09 13.50
C THR A 636 31.90 -10.07 14.17
N SER A 637 32.43 -9.69 15.34
CA SER A 637 33.54 -10.40 16.00
C SER A 637 33.18 -11.81 16.51
N GLN A 638 31.93 -12.03 16.90
CA GLN A 638 31.43 -13.30 17.41
C GLN A 638 30.49 -13.99 16.42
N SER A 639 29.46 -13.28 15.93
CA SER A 639 28.45 -13.87 15.05
C SER A 639 28.92 -14.07 13.60
N ARG A 640 30.09 -13.53 13.22
CA ARG A 640 30.74 -13.67 11.90
C ARG A 640 29.83 -13.28 10.72
N ILE A 641 28.95 -12.32 10.95
CA ILE A 641 28.13 -11.72 9.91
C ILE A 641 29.04 -10.78 9.13
N ALA A 642 29.39 -11.17 7.90
CA ALA A 642 30.16 -10.34 6.98
C ALA A 642 29.34 -9.09 6.62
N ILE A 643 30.01 -7.94 6.52
CA ILE A 643 29.41 -6.63 6.22
C ILE A 643 30.30 -5.95 5.18
N ALA A 644 29.67 -5.39 4.14
CA ALA A 644 30.33 -4.55 3.16
C ALA A 644 29.61 -3.23 2.98
N VAL A 645 30.40 -2.15 2.91
CA VAL A 645 29.93 -0.81 2.60
C VAL A 645 30.73 -0.25 1.43
N ALA A 646 30.12 -0.04 0.27
CA ALA A 646 30.78 0.59 -0.86
C ALA A 646 30.25 2.02 -1.05
N ALA A 647 31.10 2.95 -1.50
CA ALA A 647 30.71 4.34 -1.71
C ALA A 647 31.38 4.93 -2.96
N ARG A 648 30.60 5.63 -3.79
CA ARG A 648 31.03 6.36 -4.99
C ARG A 648 30.77 7.85 -4.81
N ASN A 649 31.72 8.68 -5.24
CA ASN A 649 31.63 10.14 -5.17
C ASN A 649 31.72 10.74 -6.58
N THR A 650 30.79 11.62 -6.93
CA THR A 650 30.87 12.36 -8.20
C THR A 650 30.62 13.84 -7.94
N VAL A 651 31.30 14.71 -8.69
CA VAL A 651 31.23 16.17 -8.49
C VAL A 651 30.67 16.83 -9.75
N TRP A 652 29.75 17.78 -9.54
CA TRP A 652 28.96 18.41 -10.59
C TRP A 652 28.93 19.92 -10.41
N LEU A 653 29.03 20.65 -11.52
CA LEU A 653 28.75 22.07 -11.64
C LEU A 653 27.50 22.17 -12.51
N ASP A 654 26.38 22.58 -11.90
CA ASP A 654 25.05 22.46 -12.50
C ASP A 654 24.79 21.00 -12.95
N ASP A 655 24.47 20.77 -14.23
CA ASP A 655 24.22 19.43 -14.79
C ASP A 655 25.46 18.79 -15.45
N ALA A 656 26.62 19.46 -15.43
CA ALA A 656 27.85 18.97 -16.03
C ALA A 656 28.80 18.39 -14.98
N ARG A 657 29.45 17.26 -15.30
CA ARG A 657 30.48 16.67 -14.44
C ARG A 657 31.66 17.65 -14.33
N ALA A 658 32.03 17.99 -13.11
CA ALA A 658 33.10 18.95 -12.84
C ALA A 658 34.48 18.34 -13.16
N ASP A 659 35.41 19.19 -13.62
CA ASP A 659 36.84 18.85 -13.70
C ASP A 659 37.43 18.86 -12.29
N ALA A 660 37.31 17.72 -11.60
CA ALA A 660 37.75 17.54 -10.22
C ALA A 660 38.90 16.55 -10.13
N ARG A 661 39.85 16.81 -9.22
CA ARG A 661 41.00 15.93 -8.95
C ARG A 661 40.74 15.06 -7.74
N TYR A 662 40.78 13.75 -7.93
CA TYR A 662 40.56 12.75 -6.89
C TYR A 662 41.90 12.23 -6.36
N ARG A 663 42.05 12.18 -5.04
CA ARG A 663 43.18 11.57 -4.36
C ARG A 663 42.67 10.61 -3.29
N THR A 664 43.00 9.33 -3.43
CA THR A 664 42.70 8.32 -2.40
C THR A 664 43.39 8.70 -1.08
N VAL A 665 42.63 8.66 0.00
CA VAL A 665 43.11 8.97 1.35
C VAL A 665 42.74 7.82 2.29
N ARG A 666 43.67 7.52 3.21
CA ARG A 666 43.51 6.52 4.28
C ARG A 666 43.89 7.17 5.60
N ASP A 667 43.04 6.98 6.61
CA ASP A 667 43.21 7.50 7.96
C ASP A 667 42.71 6.47 8.97
N GLY A 668 43.63 5.63 9.46
CA GLY A 668 43.30 4.49 10.31
C GLY A 668 42.32 3.54 9.62
N TYR A 669 41.17 3.30 10.26
CA TYR A 669 40.08 2.46 9.75
C TYR A 669 39.07 3.23 8.88
N ARG A 670 39.51 4.34 8.27
CA ARG A 670 38.72 5.19 7.38
C ARG A 670 39.45 5.36 6.06
N ALA A 671 38.73 5.30 4.96
CA ALA A 671 39.30 5.60 3.65
C ALA A 671 38.27 6.07 2.64
N GLY A 672 38.74 6.74 1.60
CA GLY A 672 37.91 7.34 0.55
C GLY A 672 38.74 8.29 -0.28
N HIS A 673 38.21 9.48 -0.58
CA HIS A 673 38.84 10.43 -1.49
C HIS A 673 38.84 11.86 -0.94
N ASP A 674 39.98 12.54 -1.10
CA ASP A 674 40.05 14.00 -1.14
C ASP A 674 39.80 14.45 -2.58
N ILE A 675 38.86 15.37 -2.80
CA ILE A 675 38.38 15.77 -4.13
C ILE A 675 38.45 17.29 -4.26
N GLN A 676 39.32 17.77 -5.14
CA GLN A 676 39.56 19.21 -5.35
C GLN A 676 38.86 19.72 -6.60
N VAL A 677 38.17 20.85 -6.49
CA VAL A 677 37.46 21.52 -7.58
C VAL A 677 37.57 23.03 -7.43
N ALA A 678 37.86 23.73 -8.52
CA ALA A 678 37.89 25.20 -8.54
C ALA A 678 36.47 25.76 -8.61
N LEU A 679 36.19 26.81 -7.84
CA LEU A 679 34.88 27.45 -7.76
C LEU A 679 35.02 28.98 -7.83
N SER A 680 34.18 29.62 -8.64
CA SER A 680 34.12 31.08 -8.74
C SER A 680 32.98 31.64 -7.91
N ALA A 681 33.09 32.90 -7.49
CA ALA A 681 32.01 33.62 -6.81
C ALA A 681 30.70 33.56 -7.62
N GLY A 682 29.59 33.27 -6.94
CA GLY A 682 28.27 33.04 -7.51
C GLY A 682 28.01 31.62 -8.00
N GLN A 683 29.02 30.75 -8.09
CA GLN A 683 28.85 29.36 -8.51
C GLN A 683 28.57 28.43 -7.33
N SER A 684 27.95 27.29 -7.64
CA SER A 684 27.74 26.19 -6.69
C SER A 684 28.34 24.91 -7.23
N VAL A 685 28.93 24.11 -6.36
CA VAL A 685 29.44 22.78 -6.69
C VAL A 685 28.76 21.74 -5.83
N THR A 686 28.32 20.64 -6.44
CA THR A 686 27.60 19.56 -5.79
C THR A 686 28.42 18.27 -5.82
N LEU A 687 28.69 17.70 -4.64
CA LEU A 687 29.18 16.33 -4.51
C LEU A 687 27.99 15.41 -4.28
N GLU A 688 27.78 14.44 -5.18
CA GLU A 688 26.86 13.32 -5.00
C GLU A 688 27.65 12.12 -4.44
N LYS A 689 27.27 11.64 -3.25
CA LYS A 689 27.78 10.43 -2.62
C LYS A 689 26.69 9.36 -2.63
N VAL A 690 26.93 8.27 -3.34
CA VAL A 690 26.05 7.09 -3.34
C VAL A 690 26.76 5.98 -2.58
N ALA A 691 26.07 5.34 -1.65
CA ALA A 691 26.61 4.24 -0.86
C ALA A 691 25.71 3.00 -0.93
N THR A 692 26.33 1.83 -0.78
CA THR A 692 25.63 0.55 -0.67
C THR A 692 26.02 -0.15 0.63
N VAL A 693 25.05 -0.78 1.30
CA VAL A 693 25.28 -1.65 2.47
C VAL A 693 24.73 -3.03 2.18
N VAL A 694 25.58 -4.05 2.31
CA VAL A 694 25.22 -5.47 2.15
C VAL A 694 25.79 -6.27 3.31
N THR A 695 25.06 -7.29 3.74
CA THR A 695 25.43 -8.17 4.85
C THR A 695 25.47 -9.63 4.40
N GLY A 696 26.11 -10.49 5.20
CA GLY A 696 26.10 -11.93 4.99
C GLY A 696 24.73 -12.59 5.21
N ARG A 697 23.70 -11.82 5.58
CA ARG A 697 22.32 -12.31 5.74
C ARG A 697 21.48 -12.15 4.46
N ASP A 698 22.00 -11.45 3.46
CA ASP A 698 21.25 -11.18 2.24
C ASP A 698 21.09 -12.44 1.40
N PRO A 699 19.88 -12.73 0.89
CA PRO A 699 19.67 -13.88 0.02
C PRO A 699 20.28 -13.63 -1.37
N ALA A 700 20.66 -14.71 -2.04
CA ALA A 700 21.12 -14.69 -3.43
C ALA A 700 22.35 -13.80 -3.73
N VAL A 701 23.24 -13.58 -2.74
CA VAL A 701 24.55 -12.95 -2.94
C VAL A 701 25.69 -13.97 -2.82
N SER A 702 26.76 -13.80 -3.62
CA SER A 702 27.96 -14.66 -3.50
C SER A 702 28.83 -14.26 -2.31
N GLU A 703 29.09 -12.97 -2.17
CA GLU A 703 29.74 -12.36 -1.00
C GLU A 703 29.26 -10.89 -0.88
N PRO A 704 29.22 -10.31 0.34
CA PRO A 704 28.71 -8.95 0.52
C PRO A 704 29.50 -7.89 -0.27
N ALA A 705 30.82 -8.03 -0.39
CA ALA A 705 31.66 -7.03 -1.04
C ALA A 705 31.39 -6.93 -2.55
N SER A 706 31.36 -8.06 -3.25
CA SER A 706 31.02 -8.11 -4.68
C SER A 706 29.59 -7.62 -4.93
N ALA A 707 28.63 -8.00 -4.08
CA ALA A 707 27.26 -7.51 -4.20
C ALA A 707 27.15 -5.99 -3.97
N ALA A 708 27.83 -5.45 -2.95
CA ALA A 708 27.86 -4.02 -2.67
C ALA A 708 28.44 -3.22 -3.85
N GLN A 709 29.51 -3.72 -4.47
CA GLN A 709 30.08 -3.14 -5.70
C GLN A 709 29.10 -3.20 -6.86
N HIS A 710 28.47 -4.36 -7.10
CA HIS A 710 27.52 -4.52 -8.20
C HIS A 710 26.32 -3.57 -8.10
N TYR A 711 25.72 -3.45 -6.89
CA TYR A 711 24.66 -2.46 -6.66
C TYR A 711 25.14 -1.03 -6.89
N LEU A 712 26.38 -0.71 -6.50
CA LEU A 712 26.96 0.62 -6.68
C LEU A 712 27.22 0.95 -8.16
N GLU A 713 27.67 -0.02 -8.95
CA GLU A 713 27.86 0.10 -10.39
C GLU A 713 26.54 0.35 -11.13
N GLY A 714 25.47 -0.35 -10.74
CA GLY A 714 24.13 -0.16 -11.31
C GLY A 714 23.39 1.09 -10.83
N ALA A 715 23.89 1.78 -9.80
CA ALA A 715 23.24 2.95 -9.23
C ALA A 715 23.40 4.19 -10.13
N GLY A 716 22.27 4.83 -10.46
CA GLY A 716 22.21 6.10 -11.20
C GLY A 716 22.68 7.32 -10.40
N ARG A 717 22.34 8.52 -10.87
CA ARG A 717 22.61 9.78 -10.15
C ARG A 717 21.65 9.96 -8.98
N TYR A 718 21.97 10.91 -8.10
CA TYR A 718 21.10 11.27 -6.97
C TYR A 718 19.65 11.51 -7.41
N ALA A 719 19.43 12.30 -8.48
CA ALA A 719 18.09 12.66 -8.95
C ALA A 719 17.25 11.43 -9.33
N ASP A 720 17.81 10.50 -10.09
CA ASP A 720 17.14 9.26 -10.51
C ASP A 720 16.78 8.39 -9.30
N LEU A 721 17.73 8.23 -8.37
CA LEU A 721 17.55 7.45 -7.15
C LEU A 721 16.47 8.06 -6.26
N HIS A 722 16.47 9.39 -6.10
CA HIS A 722 15.47 10.10 -5.31
C HIS A 722 14.08 9.96 -5.94
N PHE A 723 13.98 10.08 -7.26
CA PHE A 723 12.71 9.88 -7.98
C PHE A 723 12.12 8.49 -7.72
N GLN A 724 12.92 7.43 -7.83
CA GLN A 724 12.44 6.07 -7.56
C GLN A 724 12.10 5.86 -6.08
N HIS A 725 12.87 6.45 -5.17
CA HIS A 725 12.60 6.44 -3.73
C HIS A 725 11.27 7.14 -3.39
N ALA A 726 11.03 8.34 -3.92
CA ALA A 726 9.79 9.09 -3.74
C ALA A 726 8.58 8.29 -4.27
N ARG A 727 8.71 7.63 -5.43
CA ARG A 727 7.67 6.72 -5.95
C ARG A 727 7.40 5.54 -5.02
N ALA A 728 8.42 4.97 -4.41
CA ALA A 728 8.24 3.89 -3.46
C ALA A 728 7.49 4.36 -2.19
N TRP A 729 7.79 5.55 -1.68
CA TRP A 729 7.05 6.16 -0.56
C TRP A 729 5.61 6.52 -0.92
N ALA A 730 5.35 7.04 -2.12
CA ALA A 730 3.99 7.31 -2.57
C ALA A 730 3.10 6.06 -2.48
N ARG A 731 3.61 4.90 -2.91
CA ARG A 731 2.90 3.60 -2.79
C ARG A 731 2.70 3.14 -1.34
N LEU A 732 3.60 3.49 -0.42
CA LEU A 732 3.40 3.22 1.00
C LEU A 732 2.30 4.10 1.59
N TRP A 733 2.26 5.38 1.20
CA TRP A 733 1.20 6.30 1.61
C TRP A 733 -0.16 5.90 1.07
N GLU A 734 -0.29 5.35 -0.14
CA GLU A 734 -1.54 4.75 -0.64
C GLU A 734 -2.12 3.72 0.36
N GLN A 735 -1.27 2.99 1.11
CA GLN A 735 -1.70 1.95 2.06
C GLN A 735 -1.77 2.42 3.52
N CYS A 736 -1.03 3.47 3.87
CA CYS A 736 -0.81 3.89 5.25
C CYS A 736 -1.37 5.25 5.61
N THR A 737 -2.00 5.95 4.67
CA THR A 737 -2.53 7.29 4.92
C THR A 737 -3.52 7.27 6.08
N VAL A 738 -3.31 8.24 6.99
CA VAL A 738 -4.23 8.60 8.06
C VAL A 738 -4.40 10.11 7.98
N ASN A 739 -5.62 10.56 7.69
CA ASN A 739 -5.96 11.97 7.63
C ASN A 739 -6.89 12.33 8.79
N LEU A 740 -6.63 13.47 9.42
CA LEU A 740 -7.48 14.07 10.45
C LEU A 740 -7.81 15.50 10.03
N GLY A 741 -9.08 15.90 10.11
CA GLY A 741 -9.50 17.26 9.75
C GLY A 741 -9.23 18.33 10.82
N GLY A 742 -8.92 17.94 12.06
CA GLY A 742 -8.96 18.84 13.23
C GLY A 742 -7.64 19.46 13.72
N SER A 743 -6.46 18.99 13.29
CA SER A 743 -5.16 19.52 13.77
C SER A 743 -3.98 19.19 12.85
N THR A 744 -3.34 20.24 12.29
CA THR A 744 -2.13 20.13 11.46
C THR A 744 -0.96 19.51 12.23
N GLU A 745 -0.77 19.89 13.50
CA GLU A 745 0.30 19.39 14.35
C GLU A 745 0.10 17.90 14.65
N ALA A 746 -1.09 17.49 15.08
CA ALA A 746 -1.36 16.07 15.35
C ALA A 746 -1.13 15.21 14.09
N VAL A 747 -1.56 15.69 12.91
CA VAL A 747 -1.32 15.00 11.64
C VAL A 747 0.17 14.90 11.32
N ARG A 748 0.96 15.96 11.53
CA ARG A 748 2.43 15.93 11.35
C ARG A 748 3.06 14.85 12.22
N ILE A 749 2.71 14.82 13.51
CA ILE A 749 3.25 13.85 14.47
C ILE A 749 2.87 12.41 14.09
N LEU A 750 1.60 12.18 13.72
CA LEU A 750 1.15 10.86 13.27
C LEU A 750 1.88 10.39 12.01
N ARG A 751 2.14 11.30 11.07
CA ARG A 751 2.95 11.00 9.87
C ARG A 751 4.38 10.68 10.23
N LEU A 752 5.00 11.41 11.17
CA LEU A 752 6.33 11.08 11.69
C LEU A 752 6.36 9.68 12.31
N HIS A 753 5.38 9.35 13.16
CA HIS A 753 5.25 8.03 13.76
C HIS A 753 5.11 6.93 12.70
N LEU A 754 4.27 7.13 11.68
CA LEU A 754 4.12 6.20 10.57
C LEU A 754 5.42 6.05 9.75
N VAL A 755 6.12 7.15 9.46
CA VAL A 755 7.43 7.10 8.79
C VAL A 755 8.40 6.25 9.59
N HIS A 756 8.52 6.45 10.89
CA HIS A 756 9.46 5.67 11.72
C HIS A 756 9.07 4.20 11.88
N VAL A 757 7.76 3.90 11.92
CA VAL A 757 7.27 2.52 11.81
C VAL A 757 7.72 1.90 10.49
N LEU A 758 7.54 2.59 9.37
CA LEU A 758 7.90 2.11 8.03
C LEU A 758 9.41 2.11 7.76
N GLN A 759 10.20 2.95 8.42
CA GLN A 759 11.66 2.93 8.37
C GLN A 759 12.25 1.77 9.18
N THR A 760 11.51 1.27 10.17
CA THR A 760 11.89 0.09 10.95
C THR A 760 11.36 -1.21 10.33
N ILE A 761 10.10 -1.19 9.88
CA ILE A 761 9.36 -2.35 9.37
C ILE A 761 8.68 -1.96 8.07
N SER A 762 9.32 -2.30 6.95
CA SER A 762 8.88 -1.94 5.60
C SER A 762 8.60 -3.21 4.78
N PRO A 763 8.13 -3.10 3.51
CA PRO A 763 8.08 -4.23 2.59
C PRO A 763 9.39 -5.04 2.51
N HIS A 764 10.56 -4.39 2.67
CA HIS A 764 11.86 -5.06 2.67
C HIS A 764 12.05 -5.99 3.88
N THR A 765 11.32 -5.75 4.96
CA THR A 765 11.32 -6.60 6.17
C THR A 765 10.58 -7.93 5.95
N ALA A 766 9.71 -8.04 4.92
CA ALA A 766 8.86 -9.21 4.69
C ALA A 766 9.66 -10.53 4.54
N GLU A 767 10.86 -10.45 3.97
CA GLU A 767 11.71 -11.61 3.70
C GLU A 767 12.88 -11.76 4.69
N LEU A 768 13.09 -10.74 5.54
CA LEU A 768 14.13 -10.78 6.55
C LEU A 768 13.72 -11.62 7.76
N ASP A 769 14.71 -12.18 8.43
CA ASP A 769 14.52 -12.93 9.65
C ASP A 769 14.65 -12.03 10.89
N VAL A 770 13.68 -11.14 11.08
CA VAL A 770 13.73 -10.06 12.09
C VAL A 770 12.38 -9.84 12.78
N GLY A 771 12.43 -9.37 14.03
CA GLY A 771 11.26 -9.01 14.83
C GLY A 771 11.05 -7.50 14.95
N VAL A 772 10.29 -7.08 15.95
CA VAL A 772 9.99 -5.67 16.26
C VAL A 772 10.95 -5.16 17.35
N PRO A 773 12.02 -4.41 17.02
CA PRO A 773 12.90 -3.84 18.04
C PRO A 773 12.17 -2.73 18.81
N ALA A 774 12.29 -2.71 20.15
CA ALA A 774 11.60 -1.75 21.01
C ALA A 774 11.97 -0.28 20.73
N ARG A 775 13.15 -0.04 20.14
CA ARG A 775 13.70 1.29 19.81
C ARG A 775 13.86 1.58 18.32
N GLY A 776 13.20 0.79 17.48
CA GLY A 776 13.39 0.86 16.03
C GLY A 776 14.85 0.56 15.63
N LEU A 777 15.27 1.07 14.47
CA LEU A 777 16.67 1.12 14.04
C LEU A 777 17.30 2.52 14.27
N HIS A 778 16.89 3.21 15.34
CA HIS A 778 17.19 4.64 15.55
C HIS A 778 18.28 4.88 16.62
N GLY A 779 18.71 3.82 17.31
CA GLY A 779 19.70 3.89 18.37
C GLY A 779 19.94 2.55 19.06
N GLU A 780 20.62 2.61 20.21
CA GLU A 780 21.20 1.44 20.89
C GLU A 780 20.50 1.08 22.21
N ALA A 781 19.54 1.89 22.67
CA ALA A 781 18.74 1.55 23.85
C ALA A 781 18.01 0.22 23.67
N TYR A 782 17.89 -0.54 24.76
CA TYR A 782 17.43 -1.93 24.76
C TYR A 782 18.21 -2.87 23.81
N ARG A 783 19.41 -2.45 23.38
CA ARG A 783 20.33 -3.25 22.55
C ARG A 783 19.71 -3.73 21.23
N GLY A 784 18.64 -3.06 20.78
CA GLY A 784 17.84 -3.45 19.62
C GLY A 784 17.03 -4.75 19.80
N HIS A 785 16.85 -5.25 21.02
CA HIS A 785 16.13 -6.50 21.28
C HIS A 785 14.62 -6.41 20.98
N VAL A 786 14.03 -7.58 20.75
CA VAL A 786 12.62 -7.78 20.43
C VAL A 786 11.86 -8.28 21.65
N PHE A 787 10.89 -7.48 22.09
CA PHE A 787 10.05 -7.71 23.27
C PHE A 787 8.61 -8.08 22.87
N TRP A 788 7.70 -8.09 23.84
CA TRP A 788 6.26 -8.20 23.59
C TRP A 788 5.66 -7.02 22.81
N ASP A 789 6.38 -5.90 22.66
CA ASP A 789 6.02 -4.65 21.98
C ASP A 789 5.34 -4.81 20.61
N SER A 790 5.60 -5.92 19.92
CA SER A 790 4.84 -6.35 18.73
C SER A 790 3.32 -6.36 18.94
N LEU A 791 2.83 -6.47 20.18
CA LEU A 791 1.42 -6.37 20.56
C LEU A 791 0.78 -5.01 20.20
N PHE A 792 1.57 -3.93 20.21
CA PHE A 792 1.13 -2.58 19.86
C PHE A 792 1.37 -2.24 18.39
N VAL A 793 2.36 -2.88 17.76
CA VAL A 793 2.71 -2.65 16.35
C VAL A 793 1.88 -3.50 15.38
N SER A 794 1.61 -4.76 15.74
CA SER A 794 0.88 -5.70 14.87
C SER A 794 -0.54 -5.24 14.51
N PRO A 795 -1.33 -4.60 15.40
CA PRO A 795 -2.65 -4.11 15.03
C PRO A 795 -2.63 -3.06 13.91
N VAL A 796 -1.60 -2.23 13.86
CA VAL A 796 -1.41 -1.22 12.80
C VAL A 796 -1.02 -1.89 11.48
N LEU A 797 -0.10 -2.84 11.52
CA LEU A 797 0.42 -3.48 10.32
C LEU A 797 -0.53 -4.55 9.74
N SER A 798 -1.21 -5.33 10.58
CA SER A 798 -2.02 -6.47 10.12
C SER A 798 -3.14 -6.07 9.17
N VAL A 799 -3.70 -4.88 9.36
CA VAL A 799 -4.80 -4.36 8.54
C VAL A 799 -4.31 -3.52 7.37
N ARG A 800 -3.01 -3.24 7.23
CA ARG A 800 -2.45 -2.48 6.08
C ARG A 800 -1.58 -3.36 5.21
N MET A 801 -0.66 -4.08 5.84
CA MET A 801 0.34 -4.95 5.24
C MET A 801 0.39 -6.31 5.96
N PRO A 802 -0.63 -7.17 5.78
CA PRO A 802 -0.72 -8.44 6.49
C PRO A 802 0.49 -9.36 6.24
N ASN A 803 1.15 -9.26 5.08
CA ASN A 803 2.39 -9.98 4.79
C ASN A 803 3.52 -9.63 5.77
N LEU A 804 3.64 -8.37 6.20
CA LEU A 804 4.62 -7.96 7.21
C LEU A 804 4.30 -8.53 8.58
N ALA A 805 3.03 -8.43 9.00
CA ALA A 805 2.58 -9.04 10.26
C ALA A 805 2.86 -10.55 10.28
N ARG A 806 2.65 -11.24 9.15
CA ARG A 806 3.00 -12.66 8.98
C ARG A 806 4.51 -12.89 9.14
N SER A 807 5.36 -12.08 8.51
CA SER A 807 6.82 -12.22 8.63
C SER A 807 7.31 -12.06 10.07
N LEU A 808 6.78 -11.07 10.80
CA LEU A 808 7.10 -10.86 12.22
C LEU A 808 6.70 -12.06 13.10
N LEU A 809 5.60 -12.75 12.76
CA LEU A 809 5.21 -14.01 13.40
C LEU A 809 6.13 -15.18 12.99
N LEU A 810 6.62 -15.20 11.75
CA LEU A 810 7.59 -16.21 11.31
C LEU A 810 8.95 -16.06 12.01
N TYR A 811 9.38 -14.84 12.35
CA TYR A 811 10.52 -14.64 13.25
C TYR A 811 10.32 -15.41 14.55
N ARG A 812 9.14 -15.29 15.19
CA ARG A 812 8.81 -16.05 16.41
C ARG A 812 8.75 -17.55 16.16
N TYR A 813 8.11 -17.99 15.08
CA TYR A 813 8.03 -19.42 14.73
C TYR A 813 9.42 -20.06 14.58
N ARG A 814 10.37 -19.39 13.91
CA ARG A 814 11.75 -19.89 13.76
C ARG A 814 12.48 -20.04 15.10
N ARG A 815 12.05 -19.32 16.16
CA ARG A 815 12.58 -19.41 17.53
C ARG A 815 11.77 -20.35 18.43
N LEU A 816 10.67 -20.93 17.95
CA LEU A 816 9.86 -21.90 18.69
C LEU A 816 10.69 -23.09 19.23
N PRO A 817 11.66 -23.66 18.49
CA PRO A 817 12.52 -24.71 19.03
C PRO A 817 13.37 -24.28 20.23
N GLU A 818 13.86 -23.03 20.27
CA GLU A 818 14.57 -22.50 21.44
C GLU A 818 13.61 -22.26 22.61
N ALA A 819 12.42 -21.69 22.36
CA ALA A 819 11.40 -21.53 23.38
C ALA A 819 10.99 -22.87 24.03
N ARG A 820 10.92 -23.95 23.25
CA ARG A 820 10.71 -25.31 23.75
C ARG A 820 11.88 -25.82 24.60
N ARG A 821 13.12 -25.51 24.21
CA ARG A 821 14.32 -25.86 25.00
C ARG A 821 14.35 -25.09 26.32
N ALA A 822 13.97 -23.80 26.31
CA ALA A 822 13.85 -22.99 27.52
C ALA A 822 12.80 -23.58 28.48
N ALA A 823 11.60 -23.93 27.98
CA ALA A 823 10.56 -24.56 28.79
C ALA A 823 11.05 -25.88 29.41
N ARG A 824 11.67 -26.77 28.63
CA ARG A 824 12.20 -28.04 29.14
C ARG A 824 13.30 -27.84 30.18
N ARG A 825 14.19 -26.87 29.99
CA ARG A 825 15.22 -26.52 30.99
C ARG A 825 14.61 -26.02 32.31
N ALA A 826 13.48 -25.33 32.23
CA ALA A 826 12.70 -24.90 33.39
C ALA A 826 11.80 -26.01 33.97
N GLY A 827 11.78 -27.21 33.39
CA GLY A 827 10.98 -28.35 33.86
C GLY A 827 9.54 -28.40 33.32
N TYR A 828 9.23 -27.62 32.28
CA TYR A 828 7.90 -27.54 31.66
C TYR A 828 7.89 -28.07 30.23
N LEU A 829 6.68 -28.36 29.73
CA LEU A 829 6.42 -28.59 28.31
C LEU A 829 6.01 -27.27 27.62
N GLY A 830 5.80 -27.30 26.31
CA GLY A 830 5.36 -26.12 25.58
C GLY A 830 6.48 -25.17 25.18
N ALA A 831 6.13 -23.91 24.93
CA ALA A 831 7.04 -22.86 24.48
C ALA A 831 7.14 -21.72 25.49
N MET A 832 8.31 -21.59 26.12
CA MET A 832 8.68 -20.48 26.99
C MET A 832 9.53 -19.49 26.16
N TYR A 833 8.86 -18.57 25.46
CA TYR A 833 9.56 -17.53 24.70
C TYR A 833 10.32 -16.59 25.64
N PRO A 834 11.49 -16.08 25.22
CA PRO A 834 12.28 -15.16 26.03
C PRO A 834 11.62 -13.79 26.15
N TRP A 835 11.83 -13.10 27.27
CA TRP A 835 11.41 -11.73 27.48
C TRP A 835 12.11 -10.78 26.50
N GLN A 836 13.43 -10.90 26.39
CA GLN A 836 14.24 -10.24 25.38
C GLN A 836 14.75 -11.26 24.38
N SER A 837 14.40 -11.07 23.12
CA SER A 837 14.82 -11.92 22.01
C SER A 837 15.74 -11.14 21.07
N GLY A 838 16.83 -11.75 20.62
CA GLY A 838 17.72 -11.18 19.61
C GLY A 838 17.95 -12.17 18.46
N SER A 839 19.18 -12.67 18.34
CA SER A 839 19.62 -13.45 17.17
C SER A 839 18.97 -14.84 17.06
N ASP A 840 19.09 -15.69 18.08
CA ASP A 840 18.76 -17.12 18.01
C ASP A 840 17.53 -17.54 18.84
N GLY A 841 16.96 -16.61 19.59
CA GLY A 841 15.78 -16.82 20.43
C GLY A 841 16.06 -17.30 21.85
N ARG A 842 17.32 -17.32 22.30
CA ARG A 842 17.65 -17.48 23.71
C ARG A 842 17.18 -16.25 24.50
N GLU A 843 17.02 -16.44 25.80
CA GLU A 843 16.82 -15.33 26.73
C GLU A 843 18.09 -14.48 26.81
N VAL A 844 17.99 -13.22 26.38
CA VAL A 844 19.09 -12.25 26.41
C VAL A 844 18.79 -11.07 27.34
N SER A 845 17.78 -11.19 28.21
CA SER A 845 17.57 -10.25 29.31
C SER A 845 18.80 -10.16 30.20
N GLN A 846 19.08 -8.95 30.68
CA GLN A 846 20.21 -8.75 31.58
C GLN A 846 19.97 -9.50 32.90
N GLN A 847 21.04 -9.98 33.53
CA GLN A 847 20.99 -10.59 34.86
C GLN A 847 21.18 -9.56 35.98
N LEU A 848 21.77 -8.42 35.65
CA LEU A 848 22.01 -7.29 36.53
C LEU A 848 21.64 -5.99 35.82
N HIS A 849 21.05 -5.05 36.56
CA HIS A 849 20.74 -3.70 36.09
C HIS A 849 21.47 -2.65 36.95
N LEU A 850 22.04 -1.64 36.30
CA LEU A 850 22.63 -0.47 36.97
C LEU A 850 21.54 0.57 37.23
N ASN A 851 21.31 0.92 38.50
CA ASN A 851 20.53 2.12 38.84
C ASN A 851 21.45 3.35 38.74
N PRO A 852 21.21 4.28 37.79
CA PRO A 852 22.05 5.47 37.63
C PRO A 852 21.94 6.46 38.80
N GLN A 853 20.86 6.43 39.60
CA GLN A 853 20.69 7.35 40.73
C GLN A 853 21.52 6.94 41.94
N SER A 854 21.59 5.64 42.25
CA SER A 854 22.37 5.10 43.36
C SER A 854 23.78 4.63 42.95
N GLY A 855 23.99 4.36 41.66
CA GLY A 855 25.21 3.76 41.12
C GLY A 855 25.35 2.25 41.40
N ARG A 856 24.31 1.59 41.91
CA ARG A 856 24.35 0.18 42.33
C ARG A 856 23.88 -0.77 41.22
N TRP A 857 24.51 -1.95 41.17
CA TRP A 857 24.11 -3.07 40.30
C TRP A 857 23.19 -4.02 41.07
N ASN A 858 21.94 -4.11 40.66
CA ASN A 858 20.91 -4.92 41.29
C ASN A 858 20.54 -6.14 40.42
N PRO A 859 20.12 -7.27 41.01
CA PRO A 859 19.54 -8.38 40.26
C PRO A 859 18.40 -7.93 39.35
N ASP A 860 18.37 -8.47 38.13
CA ASP A 860 17.29 -8.21 37.17
C ASP A 860 16.44 -9.49 36.99
N PRO A 861 15.20 -9.51 37.51
CA PRO A 861 14.33 -10.67 37.43
C PRO A 861 13.46 -10.69 36.16
N SER A 862 13.68 -9.79 35.19
CA SER A 862 12.79 -9.60 34.02
C SER A 862 12.55 -10.86 33.20
N ALA A 863 13.45 -11.86 33.21
CA ALA A 863 13.23 -13.14 32.56
C ALA A 863 11.99 -13.91 33.08
N ARG A 864 11.45 -13.53 34.25
CA ARG A 864 10.18 -14.06 34.81
C ARG A 864 8.92 -13.50 34.13
N ALA A 865 9.05 -12.51 33.25
CA ALA A 865 7.94 -11.93 32.48
C ALA A 865 7.53 -12.84 31.31
N HIS A 866 6.98 -14.02 31.63
CA HIS A 866 6.64 -15.04 30.64
C HIS A 866 5.44 -14.68 29.75
N HIS A 867 4.73 -13.59 30.04
CA HIS A 867 3.56 -13.15 29.28
C HIS A 867 3.87 -12.73 27.84
N VAL A 868 5.14 -12.62 27.44
CA VAL A 868 5.56 -12.48 26.04
C VAL A 868 4.97 -13.57 25.13
N GLY A 869 4.87 -14.82 25.61
CA GLY A 869 4.24 -15.91 24.87
C GLY A 869 2.75 -15.68 24.59
N LEU A 870 2.04 -15.06 25.56
CA LEU A 870 0.62 -14.70 25.41
C LEU A 870 0.43 -13.63 24.33
N ALA A 871 1.32 -12.63 24.28
CA ALA A 871 1.30 -11.61 23.24
C ALA A 871 1.54 -12.18 21.83
N ILE A 872 2.49 -13.14 21.70
CA ILE A 872 2.77 -13.83 20.44
C ILE A 872 1.53 -14.60 19.96
N ALA A 873 0.91 -15.38 20.85
CA ALA A 873 -0.28 -16.15 20.51
C ALA A 873 -1.49 -15.24 20.20
N TYR A 874 -1.62 -14.11 20.91
CA TYR A 874 -2.62 -13.10 20.60
C TYR A 874 -2.44 -12.54 19.18
N ASN A 875 -1.23 -12.11 18.83
CA ASN A 875 -0.93 -11.61 17.48
C ASN A 875 -1.15 -12.66 16.40
N ALA A 876 -0.83 -13.94 16.66
CA ALA A 876 -1.08 -15.03 15.72
C ALA A 876 -2.58 -15.24 15.45
N TRP A 877 -3.41 -15.20 16.50
CA TRP A 877 -4.86 -15.29 16.37
C TRP A 877 -5.44 -14.07 15.65
N GLN A 878 -5.02 -12.86 16.03
CA GLN A 878 -5.49 -11.63 15.38
C GLN A 878 -5.10 -11.58 13.91
N HIS A 879 -3.91 -12.06 13.55
CA HIS A 879 -3.50 -12.17 12.15
C HIS A 879 -4.46 -13.07 11.36
N TYR A 880 -4.85 -14.23 11.90
CA TYR A 880 -5.87 -15.08 11.30
C TYR A 880 -7.23 -14.37 11.21
N GLN A 881 -7.68 -13.71 12.27
CA GLN A 881 -8.96 -13.01 12.29
C GLN A 881 -9.06 -11.93 11.20
N VAL A 882 -7.98 -11.17 11.00
CA VAL A 882 -7.89 -10.12 9.98
C VAL A 882 -7.80 -10.70 8.57
N THR A 883 -6.99 -11.73 8.35
CA THR A 883 -6.67 -12.22 7.00
C THR A 883 -7.58 -13.34 6.48
N GLY A 884 -8.12 -14.15 7.39
CA GLY A 884 -8.70 -15.44 7.07
C GLY A 884 -7.69 -16.48 6.56
N ASP A 885 -6.38 -16.28 6.78
CA ASP A 885 -5.32 -17.16 6.28
C ASP A 885 -5.26 -18.48 7.07
N ARG A 886 -6.02 -19.47 6.60
CA ARG A 886 -6.01 -20.83 7.15
C ARG A 886 -4.69 -21.55 6.89
N GLN A 887 -3.99 -21.22 5.80
CA GLN A 887 -2.71 -21.85 5.49
C GLN A 887 -1.65 -21.43 6.52
N PHE A 888 -1.63 -20.16 6.93
CA PHE A 888 -0.81 -19.71 8.05
C PHE A 888 -1.11 -20.48 9.34
N LEU A 889 -2.38 -20.72 9.69
CA LEU A 889 -2.73 -21.52 10.87
C LEU A 889 -2.20 -22.95 10.78
N VAL A 890 -2.39 -23.62 9.63
CA VAL A 890 -1.91 -24.98 9.37
C VAL A 890 -0.39 -25.08 9.51
N ASP A 891 0.34 -24.15 8.88
CA ASP A 891 1.79 -24.25 8.77
C ASP A 891 2.52 -23.76 10.03
N TYR A 892 1.98 -22.74 10.71
CA TYR A 892 2.70 -22.01 11.75
C TYR A 892 1.84 -21.66 12.98
N GLY A 893 0.69 -21.03 12.76
CA GLY A 893 -0.08 -20.37 13.81
C GLY A 893 -0.58 -21.33 14.90
N ALA A 894 -1.20 -22.44 14.50
CA ALA A 894 -1.75 -23.41 15.44
C ALA A 894 -0.66 -24.06 16.30
N GLU A 895 0.48 -24.42 15.71
CA GLU A 895 1.62 -25.00 16.46
C GLU A 895 2.14 -24.04 17.53
N MET A 896 2.31 -22.75 17.19
CA MET A 896 2.74 -21.73 18.16
C MET A 896 1.74 -21.59 19.32
N MET A 897 0.45 -21.45 19.00
CA MET A 897 -0.60 -21.24 20.00
C MET A 897 -0.73 -22.44 20.93
N VAL A 898 -0.68 -23.65 20.39
CA VAL A 898 -0.77 -24.90 21.17
C VAL A 898 0.42 -25.06 22.10
N GLU A 899 1.64 -24.76 21.65
CA GLU A 899 2.82 -24.88 22.51
C GLU A 899 2.88 -23.78 23.58
N VAL A 900 2.41 -22.57 23.28
CA VAL A 900 2.24 -21.53 24.31
C VAL A 900 1.20 -21.97 25.35
N ALA A 901 0.04 -22.48 24.92
CA ALA A 901 -1.00 -22.98 25.82
C ALA A 901 -0.47 -24.13 26.70
N ARG A 902 0.30 -25.06 26.12
CA ARG A 902 0.93 -26.18 26.84
C ARG A 902 1.89 -25.70 27.94
N PHE A 903 2.65 -24.64 27.69
CA PHE A 903 3.52 -24.04 28.72
C PHE A 903 2.70 -23.50 29.90
N TRP A 904 1.65 -22.72 29.63
CA TRP A 904 0.81 -22.16 30.69
C TRP A 904 0.04 -23.21 31.49
N VAL A 905 -0.47 -24.26 30.82
CA VAL A 905 -1.10 -25.41 31.50
C VAL A 905 -0.09 -26.18 32.35
N GLY A 906 1.14 -26.32 31.86
CA GLY A 906 2.24 -26.96 32.60
C GLY A 906 2.65 -26.16 33.84
N LEU A 907 2.66 -24.83 33.75
CA LEU A 907 2.98 -23.93 34.85
C LEU A 907 1.86 -23.84 35.90
N ALA A 908 0.60 -24.04 35.50
CA ALA A 908 -0.55 -23.99 36.39
C ALA A 908 -0.59 -25.18 37.37
N GLN A 909 -0.67 -24.87 38.67
CA GLN A 909 -0.74 -25.84 39.76
C GLN A 909 -2.12 -25.82 40.42
N PHE A 910 -2.71 -27.00 40.62
CA PHE A 910 -4.02 -27.11 41.28
C PHE A 910 -3.88 -26.94 42.79
N ASP A 911 -4.65 -26.02 43.37
CA ASP A 911 -4.77 -25.80 44.80
C ASP A 911 -6.09 -26.43 45.29
N ASP A 912 -5.97 -27.59 45.93
CA ASP A 912 -7.10 -28.37 46.46
C ASP A 912 -7.93 -27.58 47.48
N SER A 913 -7.33 -26.64 48.21
CA SER A 913 -8.03 -25.83 49.21
C SER A 913 -8.98 -24.81 48.58
N ARG A 914 -8.68 -24.39 47.34
CA ARG A 914 -9.45 -23.40 46.59
C ARG A 914 -10.30 -24.02 45.48
N ASP A 915 -10.08 -25.30 45.16
CA ASP A 915 -10.66 -25.98 43.99
C ASP A 915 -10.35 -25.20 42.70
N ARG A 916 -9.12 -24.68 42.59
CA ARG A 916 -8.68 -23.76 41.52
C ARG A 916 -7.21 -23.94 41.16
N TYR A 917 -6.83 -23.59 39.94
CA TYR A 917 -5.43 -23.53 39.50
C TYR A 917 -4.80 -22.16 39.81
N THR A 918 -3.52 -22.18 40.16
CA THR A 918 -2.70 -20.99 40.44
C THR A 918 -1.44 -20.98 39.58
N ILE A 919 -0.92 -19.80 39.28
CA ILE A 919 0.35 -19.56 38.60
C ILE A 919 1.18 -18.68 39.52
N ARG A 920 2.44 -19.05 39.77
CA ARG A 920 3.27 -18.46 40.83
C ARG A 920 4.64 -18.03 40.34
N GLY A 921 5.25 -17.06 41.03
CA GLY A 921 6.65 -16.64 40.81
C GLY A 921 6.92 -16.02 39.44
N ILE A 922 5.95 -15.28 38.89
CA ILE A 922 6.03 -14.62 37.58
C ILE A 922 6.11 -13.09 37.72
N ILE A 923 6.35 -12.40 36.61
CA ILE A 923 6.19 -10.94 36.52
C ILE A 923 5.06 -10.65 35.51
N GLY A 924 4.13 -9.78 35.89
CA GLY A 924 3.08 -9.27 35.00
C GLY A 924 3.59 -8.08 34.17
N PRO A 925 2.73 -7.47 33.32
CA PRO A 925 3.09 -6.25 32.61
C PRO A 925 3.63 -5.12 33.49
N ASP A 926 3.18 -5.00 34.73
CA ASP A 926 3.75 -4.03 35.67
C ASP A 926 5.06 -4.55 36.30
N GLU A 927 6.17 -4.19 35.67
CA GLU A 927 7.52 -4.61 36.06
C GLU A 927 8.01 -4.03 37.40
N PHE A 928 7.30 -3.09 38.02
CA PHE A 928 7.63 -2.65 39.39
C PHE A 928 7.45 -3.78 40.40
N HIS A 929 6.46 -4.65 40.17
CA HIS A 929 6.16 -5.77 41.04
C HIS A 929 6.90 -7.02 40.58
N SER A 930 8.17 -7.07 40.93
CA SER A 930 9.05 -8.21 40.70
C SER A 930 9.06 -9.24 41.84
N GLY A 931 8.35 -8.96 42.93
CA GLY A 931 8.21 -9.83 44.08
C GLY A 931 7.31 -9.24 45.16
N TYR A 932 7.41 -9.79 46.38
CA TYR A 932 6.73 -9.28 47.58
C TYR A 932 7.74 -8.52 48.47
N PRO A 933 7.29 -7.71 49.44
CA PRO A 933 8.17 -7.07 50.42
C PRO A 933 9.16 -8.07 51.07
N GLY A 934 10.47 -7.80 50.96
CA GLY A 934 11.54 -8.66 51.46
C GLY A 934 11.92 -9.85 50.56
N MET A 935 11.24 -10.02 49.43
CA MET A 935 11.45 -11.07 48.42
C MET A 935 11.37 -10.47 47.01
N GLU A 936 12.05 -9.35 46.78
CA GLU A 936 11.85 -8.44 45.64
C GLU A 936 12.12 -9.06 44.26
N TYR A 937 12.78 -10.22 44.17
CA TYR A 937 13.22 -10.84 42.91
C TYR A 937 12.59 -12.22 42.63
N ASP A 938 11.65 -12.65 43.49
CA ASP A 938 11.09 -14.01 43.46
C ASP A 938 9.87 -14.17 42.55
N GLY A 939 9.32 -13.05 42.06
CA GLY A 939 8.07 -12.98 41.31
C GLY A 939 6.83 -12.88 42.21
N ILE A 940 5.72 -12.53 41.58
CA ILE A 940 4.39 -12.41 42.19
C ILE A 940 3.51 -13.61 41.80
N ASP A 941 2.48 -13.85 42.61
CA ASP A 941 1.53 -14.94 42.40
C ASP A 941 0.21 -14.44 41.81
N ASN A 942 -0.35 -15.24 40.89
CA ASN A 942 -1.69 -15.08 40.34
C ASN A 942 -1.97 -13.69 39.75
N ASN A 943 -1.02 -13.15 38.98
CA ASN A 943 -1.25 -11.92 38.22
C ASN A 943 -2.51 -12.07 37.32
N ALA A 944 -3.46 -11.14 37.48
CA ALA A 944 -4.78 -11.27 36.84
C ALA A 944 -4.70 -11.21 35.31
N TYR A 945 -3.87 -10.32 34.75
CA TYR A 945 -3.64 -10.26 33.30
C TYR A 945 -3.16 -11.62 32.78
N THR A 946 -2.12 -12.17 33.40
CA THR A 946 -1.51 -13.43 33.01
C THR A 946 -2.51 -14.58 33.11
N ASN A 947 -3.20 -14.73 34.24
CA ASN A 947 -4.11 -15.84 34.46
C ASN A 947 -5.29 -15.83 33.48
N VAL A 948 -5.87 -14.66 33.21
CA VAL A 948 -6.98 -14.52 32.24
C VAL A 948 -6.49 -14.77 30.82
N MET A 949 -5.34 -14.21 30.42
CA MET A 949 -4.79 -14.41 29.08
C MET A 949 -4.28 -15.84 28.86
N ALA A 950 -3.82 -16.54 29.91
CA ALA A 950 -3.51 -17.97 29.86
C ALA A 950 -4.77 -18.79 29.53
N VAL A 951 -5.91 -18.49 30.16
CA VAL A 951 -7.19 -19.13 29.83
C VAL A 951 -7.60 -18.80 28.40
N TRP A 952 -7.48 -17.54 27.98
CA TRP A 952 -7.78 -17.10 26.62
C TRP A 952 -6.96 -17.87 25.58
N VAL A 953 -5.64 -18.00 25.75
CA VAL A 953 -4.80 -18.69 24.77
C VAL A 953 -5.10 -20.18 24.69
N ILE A 954 -5.43 -20.84 25.81
CA ILE A 954 -5.82 -22.25 25.81
C ILE A 954 -7.09 -22.44 24.97
N LEU A 955 -8.10 -21.58 25.16
CA LEU A 955 -9.33 -21.63 24.36
C LEU A 955 -9.06 -21.38 22.88
N ARG A 956 -8.28 -20.35 22.56
CA ARG A 956 -7.93 -20.04 21.16
C ARG A 956 -7.08 -21.12 20.50
N ALA A 957 -6.22 -21.82 21.26
CA ALA A 957 -5.46 -22.95 20.75
C ALA A 957 -6.37 -24.14 20.42
N MET A 958 -7.40 -24.40 21.22
CA MET A 958 -8.43 -25.40 20.91
C MET A 958 -9.24 -25.00 19.67
N ASP A 959 -9.68 -23.73 19.58
CA ASP A 959 -10.39 -23.22 18.41
C ASP A 959 -9.52 -23.33 17.14
N ALA A 960 -8.22 -23.01 17.23
CA ALA A 960 -7.28 -23.15 16.12
C ALA A 960 -7.15 -24.61 15.67
N LEU A 961 -7.10 -25.58 16.59
CA LEU A 961 -7.08 -27.01 16.26
C LEU A 961 -8.37 -27.45 15.56
N ASP A 962 -9.53 -26.92 15.97
CA ASP A 962 -10.82 -27.24 15.36
C ASP A 962 -10.98 -26.63 13.95
N LEU A 963 -10.30 -25.52 13.68
CA LEU A 963 -10.26 -24.89 12.36
C LEU A 963 -9.35 -25.63 11.36
N LEU A 964 -8.43 -26.47 11.83
CA LEU A 964 -7.53 -27.22 10.95
C LEU A 964 -8.29 -28.33 10.18
N PRO A 965 -7.99 -28.53 8.88
CA PRO A 965 -8.46 -29.72 8.18
C PRO A 965 -7.99 -30.99 8.89
N LEU A 966 -8.78 -32.06 8.81
CA LEU A 966 -8.55 -33.29 9.58
C LEU A 966 -7.12 -33.84 9.45
N ARG A 967 -6.57 -33.87 8.23
CA ARG A 967 -5.21 -34.37 7.98
C ARG A 967 -4.16 -33.50 8.69
N ASP A 968 -4.20 -32.19 8.46
CA ASP A 968 -3.24 -31.25 9.03
C ASP A 968 -3.31 -31.24 10.57
N ARG A 969 -4.52 -31.38 11.13
CA ARG A 969 -4.73 -31.54 12.57
C ARG A 969 -4.05 -32.79 13.11
N LEU A 970 -4.23 -33.94 12.45
CA LEU A 970 -3.59 -35.21 12.86
C LEU A 970 -2.07 -35.13 12.74
N ASP A 971 -1.56 -34.51 11.68
CA ASP A 971 -0.12 -34.30 11.47
C ASP A 971 0.47 -33.40 12.55
N LEU A 972 -0.19 -32.28 12.89
CA LEU A 972 0.24 -31.40 13.98
C LEU A 972 0.22 -32.15 15.32
N VAL A 973 -0.92 -32.76 15.69
CA VAL A 973 -1.09 -33.51 16.93
C VAL A 973 -0.02 -34.58 17.10
N GLY A 974 0.28 -35.35 16.04
CA GLY A 974 1.34 -36.36 16.07
C GLY A 974 2.75 -35.76 16.18
N ARG A 975 3.01 -34.62 15.52
CA ARG A 975 4.32 -33.94 15.54
C ARG A 975 4.69 -33.43 16.93
N ILE A 976 3.72 -32.92 17.68
CA ILE A 976 3.92 -32.35 19.02
C ILE A 976 3.48 -33.29 20.15
N ASP A 977 3.11 -34.53 19.81
CA ASP A 977 2.61 -35.56 20.74
C ASP A 977 1.51 -35.03 21.68
N LEU A 978 0.49 -34.37 21.12
CA LEU A 978 -0.63 -33.83 21.89
C LEU A 978 -1.63 -34.93 22.25
N THR A 979 -1.86 -35.15 23.54
CA THR A 979 -2.71 -36.24 24.02
C THR A 979 -4.12 -35.77 24.39
N ALA A 980 -5.10 -36.68 24.35
CA ALA A 980 -6.46 -36.39 24.82
C ALA A 980 -6.48 -36.00 26.32
N GLN A 981 -5.60 -36.61 27.14
CA GLN A 981 -5.48 -36.27 28.56
C GLN A 981 -4.98 -34.84 28.80
N GLU A 982 -4.10 -34.34 27.92
CA GLU A 982 -3.72 -32.92 27.96
C GLU A 982 -4.94 -32.04 27.68
N LEU A 983 -5.73 -32.34 26.63
CA LEU A 983 -6.93 -31.56 26.32
C LEU A 983 -7.98 -31.59 27.45
N ASP A 984 -8.15 -32.74 28.13
CA ASP A 984 -9.01 -32.83 29.32
C ASP A 984 -8.50 -31.93 30.46
N ARG A 985 -7.17 -31.88 30.67
CA ARG A 985 -6.56 -30.97 31.63
C ARG A 985 -6.74 -29.51 31.22
N TRP A 986 -6.62 -29.19 29.93
CA TRP A 986 -6.84 -27.84 29.40
C TRP A 986 -8.26 -27.36 29.68
N GLU A 987 -9.25 -28.21 29.45
CA GLU A 987 -10.65 -27.94 29.77
C GLU A 987 -10.86 -27.71 31.28
N HIS A 988 -10.18 -28.47 32.15
CA HIS A 988 -10.23 -28.25 33.60
C HIS A 988 -9.59 -26.91 34.01
N VAL A 989 -8.41 -26.59 33.48
CA VAL A 989 -7.68 -25.34 33.77
C VAL A 989 -8.50 -24.12 33.36
N THR A 990 -9.10 -24.13 32.17
CA THR A 990 -9.86 -22.98 31.65
C THR A 990 -11.15 -22.67 32.41
N ARG A 991 -11.62 -23.58 33.28
CA ARG A 991 -12.80 -23.38 34.14
C ARG A 991 -12.45 -23.05 35.59
N ARG A 992 -11.21 -23.34 35.99
CA ARG A 992 -10.78 -23.33 37.39
C ARG A 992 -9.57 -22.45 37.65
N MET A 993 -9.06 -21.70 36.69
CA MET A 993 -8.00 -20.73 36.94
C MET A 993 -8.44 -19.70 38.00
N PHE A 994 -7.57 -19.40 38.95
CA PHE A 994 -7.80 -18.39 39.96
C PHE A 994 -7.55 -16.99 39.40
N VAL A 995 -8.44 -16.05 39.69
CA VAL A 995 -8.27 -14.62 39.42
C VAL A 995 -8.55 -13.86 40.71
N PRO A 996 -7.61 -13.00 41.18
CA PRO A 996 -7.80 -12.26 42.42
C PRO A 996 -8.67 -11.01 42.21
N PHE A 997 -9.52 -10.72 43.20
CA PHE A 997 -10.38 -9.52 43.25
C PHE A 997 -10.33 -8.93 44.66
N HIS A 998 -10.38 -7.60 44.78
CA HIS A 998 -10.52 -6.90 46.06
C HIS A 998 -11.37 -5.64 45.87
N GLU A 999 -12.13 -5.23 46.87
CA GLU A 999 -12.90 -3.96 46.85
C GLU A 999 -13.81 -3.76 45.60
N GLY A 1000 -14.23 -4.84 44.95
CA GLY A 1000 -15.03 -4.79 43.72
C GLY A 1000 -14.24 -4.45 42.45
N VAL A 1001 -12.91 -4.46 42.49
CA VAL A 1001 -12.02 -4.34 41.32
C VAL A 1001 -11.26 -5.64 41.05
N ILE A 1002 -10.70 -5.77 39.84
CA ILE A 1002 -9.74 -6.84 39.52
C ILE A 1002 -8.44 -6.53 40.26
N SER A 1003 -7.96 -7.44 41.11
CA SER A 1003 -6.67 -7.27 41.78
C SER A 1003 -5.54 -7.56 40.80
N GLN A 1004 -4.47 -6.77 40.82
CA GLN A 1004 -3.37 -6.92 39.86
C GLN A 1004 -2.70 -8.30 40.03
N PHE A 1005 -2.52 -8.72 41.27
CA PHE A 1005 -2.03 -10.03 41.67
C PHE A 1005 -2.48 -10.34 43.09
N GLU A 1006 -2.28 -11.58 43.53
CA GLU A 1006 -2.69 -12.00 44.88
C GLU A 1006 -1.89 -11.27 45.96
N GLY A 1007 -2.56 -10.58 46.87
CA GLY A 1007 -1.93 -9.79 47.94
C GLY A 1007 -1.64 -8.33 47.60
N TYR A 1008 -1.92 -7.85 46.38
CA TYR A 1008 -1.73 -6.43 46.01
C TYR A 1008 -2.48 -5.48 46.96
N ALA A 1009 -3.68 -5.87 47.39
CA ALA A 1009 -4.52 -5.08 48.30
C ALA A 1009 -3.88 -4.85 49.68
N ASP A 1010 -2.93 -5.70 50.08
CA ASP A 1010 -2.27 -5.66 51.37
C ASP A 1010 -1.01 -4.77 51.37
N LEU A 1011 -0.56 -4.32 50.20
CA LEU A 1011 0.55 -3.38 50.07
C LEU A 1011 0.20 -1.99 50.62
N ALA A 1012 1.21 -1.24 51.03
CA ALA A 1012 1.03 0.12 51.53
C ALA A 1012 0.60 1.07 50.40
N GLU A 1013 -0.11 2.15 50.71
CA GLU A 1013 -0.27 3.24 49.74
C GLU A 1013 1.02 4.07 49.67
N LEU A 1014 1.41 4.49 48.46
CA LEU A 1014 2.51 5.42 48.27
C LEU A 1014 2.05 6.85 48.59
N ASP A 1015 2.92 7.65 49.23
CA ASP A 1015 2.70 9.09 49.37
C ASP A 1015 2.97 9.81 48.04
N TRP A 1016 2.02 9.71 47.11
CA TRP A 1016 2.13 10.25 45.76
C TRP A 1016 2.38 11.76 45.72
N GLU A 1017 1.80 12.51 46.65
CA GLU A 1017 1.95 13.98 46.71
C GLU A 1017 3.39 14.33 47.09
N HIS A 1018 3.91 13.70 48.17
CA HIS A 1018 5.30 13.89 48.59
C HIS A 1018 6.31 13.63 47.47
N TYR A 1019 6.20 12.48 46.77
CA TYR A 1019 7.15 12.14 45.70
C TYR A 1019 7.03 13.06 44.49
N ARG A 1020 5.81 13.48 44.11
CA ARG A 1020 5.60 14.43 43.02
C ARG A 1020 6.21 15.80 43.34
N GLU A 1021 6.01 16.30 44.56
CA GLU A 1021 6.59 17.57 45.00
C GLU A 1021 8.12 17.52 45.07
N ARG A 1022 8.69 16.40 45.56
CA ARG A 1022 10.13 16.28 45.77
C ARG A 1022 10.92 16.07 44.49
N TYR A 1023 10.42 15.26 43.56
CA TYR A 1023 11.17 14.83 42.37
C TYR A 1023 10.66 15.45 41.06
N GLY A 1024 9.41 15.93 41.02
CA GLY A 1024 8.75 16.39 39.80
C GLY A 1024 8.42 15.24 38.84
N ASN A 1025 9.44 14.57 38.29
CA ASN A 1025 9.29 13.38 37.46
C ASN A 1025 9.46 12.11 38.28
N ILE A 1026 8.37 11.35 38.45
CA ILE A 1026 8.33 10.09 39.19
C ILE A 1026 8.15 8.87 38.28
N GLN A 1027 8.38 8.99 36.97
CA GLN A 1027 8.20 7.87 36.04
C GLN A 1027 9.09 6.67 36.40
N ARG A 1028 10.29 6.91 36.94
CA ARG A 1028 11.22 5.89 37.41
C ARG A 1028 11.24 5.75 38.93
N LEU A 1029 10.06 5.55 39.53
CA LEU A 1029 9.92 5.27 40.97
C LEU A 1029 10.78 4.08 41.43
N ASP A 1030 10.97 3.07 40.57
CA ASP A 1030 11.89 1.96 40.81
C ASP A 1030 13.30 2.44 41.15
N ARG A 1031 13.80 3.45 40.44
CA ARG A 1031 15.14 4.00 40.68
C ARG A 1031 15.18 4.92 41.89
N ILE A 1032 14.12 5.71 42.08
CA ILE A 1032 14.02 6.69 43.17
C ILE A 1032 13.97 5.98 44.51
N LEU A 1033 13.03 5.04 44.67
CA LEU A 1033 12.85 4.29 45.91
C LEU A 1033 14.07 3.43 46.22
N GLU A 1034 14.66 2.78 45.21
CA GLU A 1034 15.89 2.02 45.42
C GLU A 1034 17.02 2.92 45.93
N ALA A 1035 17.19 4.13 45.39
CA ALA A 1035 18.21 5.06 45.85
C ALA A 1035 17.97 5.58 47.29
N GLU A 1036 16.76 5.43 47.82
CA GLU A 1036 16.39 5.72 49.21
C GLU A 1036 16.42 4.48 50.11
N ASP A 1037 16.99 3.38 49.62
CA ASP A 1037 17.05 2.07 50.28
C ASP A 1037 15.64 1.49 50.60
N ASP A 1038 14.67 1.81 49.75
CA ASP A 1038 13.30 1.31 49.75
C ASP A 1038 13.00 0.53 48.45
N SER A 1039 11.82 -0.07 48.34
CA SER A 1039 11.40 -0.87 47.19
C SER A 1039 9.99 -0.50 46.77
N VAL A 1040 9.79 -0.37 45.45
CA VAL A 1040 8.45 -0.14 44.90
C VAL A 1040 7.50 -1.31 45.17
N ASN A 1041 8.03 -2.53 45.39
CA ASN A 1041 7.25 -3.72 45.77
C ASN A 1041 6.52 -3.56 47.12
N ASN A 1042 6.87 -2.56 47.93
CA ASN A 1042 6.21 -2.27 49.21
C ASN A 1042 4.87 -1.53 49.04
N TYR A 1043 4.59 -1.00 47.84
CA TYR A 1043 3.53 -0.03 47.63
C TYR A 1043 2.56 -0.45 46.52
N LYS A 1044 1.33 0.03 46.62
CA LYS A 1044 0.31 0.00 45.56
C LYS A 1044 0.66 1.02 44.47
N ALA A 1045 1.74 0.76 43.73
CA ALA A 1045 2.26 1.64 42.70
C ALA A 1045 2.64 0.88 41.42
N SER A 1046 2.09 1.28 40.29
CA SER A 1046 2.32 0.62 39.00
C SER A 1046 3.18 1.47 38.06
N LYS A 1047 4.09 0.81 37.33
CA LYS A 1047 4.89 1.40 36.23
C LYS A 1047 4.00 1.71 35.03
N GLN A 1048 3.20 0.72 34.64
CA GLN A 1048 2.39 0.71 33.44
C GLN A 1048 1.11 -0.08 33.66
N ALA A 1049 0.23 -0.11 32.66
CA ALA A 1049 -1.00 -0.87 32.73
C ALA A 1049 -0.72 -2.37 32.84
N ASP A 1050 -1.35 -3.02 33.82
CA ASP A 1050 -1.31 -4.48 34.03
C ASP A 1050 -2.72 -5.08 33.97
N ALA A 1051 -3.51 -5.00 35.04
CA ALA A 1051 -4.91 -5.43 35.02
C ALA A 1051 -5.72 -4.72 33.91
N LEU A 1052 -5.37 -3.47 33.62
CA LEU A 1052 -6.00 -2.67 32.56
C LEU A 1052 -5.67 -3.17 31.15
N MET A 1053 -4.60 -3.97 30.96
CA MET A 1053 -4.31 -4.59 29.67
C MET A 1053 -5.42 -5.56 29.23
N LEU A 1054 -6.18 -6.13 30.16
CA LEU A 1054 -7.35 -6.96 29.82
C LEU A 1054 -8.40 -6.17 29.03
N PHE A 1055 -8.63 -4.90 29.40
CA PHE A 1055 -9.57 -4.03 28.71
C PHE A 1055 -9.02 -3.47 27.38
N TYR A 1056 -7.70 -3.45 27.23
CA TYR A 1056 -7.02 -3.08 25.98
C TYR A 1056 -7.12 -4.20 24.93
N LEU A 1057 -6.90 -5.45 25.34
CA LEU A 1057 -6.86 -6.60 24.42
C LEU A 1057 -8.21 -7.24 24.15
N LEU A 1058 -9.12 -7.20 25.12
CA LEU A 1058 -10.39 -7.92 25.05
C LEU A 1058 -11.58 -6.93 25.09
N SER A 1059 -12.57 -7.21 24.25
CA SER A 1059 -13.87 -6.56 24.36
C SER A 1059 -14.52 -6.89 25.72
N SER A 1060 -15.44 -6.02 26.17
CA SER A 1060 -16.17 -6.27 27.42
C SER A 1060 -16.90 -7.61 27.39
N ASP A 1061 -17.47 -7.97 26.24
CA ASP A 1061 -18.21 -9.23 26.06
C ASP A 1061 -17.30 -10.45 26.18
N GLU A 1062 -16.11 -10.42 25.58
CA GLU A 1062 -15.12 -11.50 25.72
C GLU A 1062 -14.67 -11.67 27.17
N LEU A 1063 -14.38 -10.56 27.86
CA LEU A 1063 -13.92 -10.61 29.24
C LEU A 1063 -15.00 -11.15 30.19
N LEU A 1064 -16.26 -10.73 29.99
CA LEU A 1064 -17.40 -11.27 30.73
C LEU A 1064 -17.59 -12.77 30.47
N ALA A 1065 -17.45 -13.21 29.22
CA ALA A 1065 -17.53 -14.63 28.87
C ALA A 1065 -16.41 -15.46 29.54
N LEU A 1066 -15.17 -14.93 29.58
CA LEU A 1066 -14.05 -15.58 30.27
C LEU A 1066 -14.29 -15.67 31.78
N PHE A 1067 -14.72 -14.60 32.43
CA PHE A 1067 -15.04 -14.63 33.87
C PHE A 1067 -16.20 -15.56 34.18
N GLY A 1068 -17.26 -15.55 33.36
CA GLY A 1068 -18.38 -16.48 33.49
C GLY A 1068 -17.93 -17.93 33.37
N ARG A 1069 -17.04 -18.24 32.42
CA ARG A 1069 -16.44 -19.58 32.28
C ARG A 1069 -15.62 -20.00 33.51
N LEU A 1070 -14.91 -19.05 34.12
CA LEU A 1070 -14.13 -19.25 35.34
C LEU A 1070 -14.97 -19.29 36.64
N GLY A 1071 -16.28 -19.10 36.52
CA GLY A 1071 -17.22 -19.09 37.64
C GLY A 1071 -17.17 -17.80 38.47
N TYR A 1072 -16.72 -16.69 37.89
CA TYR A 1072 -16.74 -15.37 38.51
C TYR A 1072 -17.90 -14.53 37.99
N SER A 1073 -18.58 -13.82 38.89
CA SER A 1073 -19.55 -12.79 38.52
C SER A 1073 -18.83 -11.45 38.46
N PHE A 1074 -18.75 -10.86 37.26
CA PHE A 1074 -18.17 -9.55 37.03
C PHE A 1074 -19.22 -8.64 36.38
N ALA A 1075 -19.61 -7.58 37.08
CA ALA A 1075 -20.60 -6.63 36.61
C ALA A 1075 -19.95 -5.53 35.75
N ALA A 1076 -20.67 -5.00 34.77
CA ALA A 1076 -20.15 -3.98 33.85
C ALA A 1076 -19.65 -2.72 34.58
N GLU A 1077 -20.26 -2.37 35.71
CA GLU A 1077 -19.89 -1.22 36.55
C GLU A 1077 -18.55 -1.41 37.27
N GLN A 1078 -18.01 -2.63 37.32
CA GLN A 1078 -16.69 -2.90 37.90
C GLN A 1078 -15.54 -2.51 36.96
N ILE A 1079 -15.80 -2.39 35.66
CA ILE A 1079 -14.81 -1.91 34.67
C ILE A 1079 -14.35 -0.48 34.99
N PRO A 1080 -15.22 0.54 35.03
CA PRO A 1080 -14.80 1.91 35.34
C PRO A 1080 -14.17 2.02 36.74
N LYS A 1081 -14.66 1.27 37.74
CA LYS A 1081 -14.04 1.23 39.07
C LYS A 1081 -12.60 0.71 39.04
N THR A 1082 -12.34 -0.34 38.26
CA THR A 1082 -11.00 -0.90 38.10
C THR A 1082 -10.09 0.11 37.38
N VAL A 1083 -10.60 0.79 36.34
CA VAL A 1083 -9.88 1.86 35.64
C VAL A 1083 -9.48 2.99 36.60
N ASP A 1084 -10.43 3.53 37.36
CA ASP A 1084 -10.17 4.62 38.30
C ASP A 1084 -9.18 4.21 39.41
N TYR A 1085 -9.27 2.98 39.89
CA TYR A 1085 -8.41 2.45 40.95
C TYR A 1085 -6.93 2.43 40.56
N TYR A 1086 -6.61 1.94 39.36
CA TYR A 1086 -5.23 1.88 38.87
C TYR A 1086 -4.75 3.20 38.25
N LEU A 1087 -5.65 4.00 37.67
CA LEU A 1087 -5.32 5.36 37.19
C LEU A 1087 -4.74 6.22 38.33
N ALA A 1088 -5.30 6.11 39.53
CA ALA A 1088 -4.82 6.85 40.71
C ALA A 1088 -3.44 6.38 41.21
N ARG A 1089 -2.97 5.20 40.76
CA ARG A 1089 -1.81 4.48 41.29
C ARG A 1089 -0.73 4.17 40.25
N THR A 1090 -0.78 4.81 39.08
CA THR A 1090 0.20 4.58 38.01
C THR A 1090 1.14 5.78 37.87
N SER A 1091 2.45 5.53 37.85
CA SER A 1091 3.47 6.57 37.63
C SER A 1091 3.72 6.91 36.16
N HIS A 1092 3.23 6.07 35.24
CA HIS A 1092 3.48 6.14 33.80
C HIS A 1092 4.96 6.03 33.43
N GLY A 1093 5.69 5.12 34.09
CA GLY A 1093 7.11 4.82 33.86
C GLY A 1093 7.48 4.20 32.51
N SER A 1094 6.50 4.02 31.62
CA SER A 1094 6.64 3.44 30.29
C SER A 1094 5.76 4.22 29.32
N THR A 1095 6.25 4.49 28.11
CA THR A 1095 5.48 5.18 27.07
C THR A 1095 4.23 4.41 26.68
N LEU A 1096 4.24 3.07 26.82
CA LEU A 1096 3.08 2.20 26.63
C LEU A 1096 1.93 2.49 27.60
N SER A 1097 2.24 3.02 28.78
CA SER A 1097 1.22 3.32 29.79
C SER A 1097 0.20 4.34 29.29
N ALA A 1098 0.66 5.41 28.63
CA ALA A 1098 -0.23 6.46 28.13
C ALA A 1098 -1.16 5.94 27.01
N VAL A 1099 -0.67 5.03 26.16
CA VAL A 1099 -1.47 4.38 25.11
C VAL A 1099 -2.63 3.59 25.74
N VAL A 1100 -2.32 2.73 26.71
CA VAL A 1100 -3.34 1.88 27.34
C VAL A 1100 -4.31 2.69 28.17
N HIS A 1101 -3.84 3.71 28.90
CA HIS A 1101 -4.72 4.60 29.66
C HIS A 1101 -5.66 5.40 28.75
N SER A 1102 -5.17 5.93 27.64
CA SER A 1102 -6.02 6.54 26.61
C SER A 1102 -7.13 5.58 26.17
N TRP A 1103 -6.76 4.32 25.88
CA TRP A 1103 -7.70 3.29 25.44
C TRP A 1103 -8.82 3.01 26.46
N VAL A 1104 -8.45 2.68 27.70
CA VAL A 1104 -9.45 2.30 28.70
C VAL A 1104 -10.32 3.48 29.12
N LEU A 1105 -9.78 4.70 29.10
CA LEU A 1105 -10.53 5.92 29.39
C LEU A 1105 -11.49 6.29 28.25
N ALA A 1106 -11.24 5.90 27.00
CA ALA A 1106 -12.13 6.25 25.88
C ALA A 1106 -13.56 5.69 26.05
N ARG A 1107 -13.71 4.62 26.85
CA ARG A 1107 -15.00 3.98 27.15
C ARG A 1107 -15.82 4.71 28.23
N ALA A 1108 -15.18 5.43 29.16
CA ALA A 1108 -15.86 6.04 30.32
C ALA A 1108 -15.53 7.53 30.56
N HIS A 1109 -14.31 7.97 30.24
CA HIS A 1109 -13.77 9.31 30.50
C HIS A 1109 -13.04 9.88 29.27
N ARG A 1110 -13.80 10.17 28.22
CA ARG A 1110 -13.28 10.56 26.90
C ARG A 1110 -12.40 11.80 26.87
N HIS A 1111 -12.72 12.81 27.68
CA HIS A 1111 -11.87 14.00 27.77
C HIS A 1111 -10.46 13.63 28.26
N LYS A 1112 -10.37 12.78 29.30
CA LYS A 1112 -9.08 12.27 29.79
C LYS A 1112 -8.40 11.36 28.77
N ALA A 1113 -9.16 10.55 28.04
CA ALA A 1113 -8.59 9.74 26.95
C ALA A 1113 -7.87 10.62 25.92
N MET A 1114 -8.46 11.77 25.58
CA MET A 1114 -7.85 12.74 24.69
C MET A 1114 -6.60 13.42 25.28
N GLU A 1115 -6.57 13.73 26.58
CA GLU A 1115 -5.36 14.22 27.25
C GLU A 1115 -4.20 13.22 27.18
N TYR A 1116 -4.49 11.92 27.38
CA TYR A 1116 -3.47 10.88 27.21
C TYR A 1116 -3.05 10.68 25.75
N PHE A 1117 -3.98 10.82 24.80
CA PHE A 1117 -3.66 10.79 23.38
C PHE A 1117 -2.67 11.91 23.00
N ASP A 1118 -2.90 13.14 23.48
CA ASP A 1118 -1.99 14.26 23.24
C ASP A 1118 -0.59 13.98 23.83
N ARG A 1119 -0.52 13.40 25.05
CA ARG A 1119 0.75 12.96 25.66
C ARG A 1119 1.46 11.87 24.87
N VAL A 1120 0.73 10.94 24.23
CA VAL A 1120 1.33 9.90 23.37
C VAL A 1120 1.95 10.54 22.12
N LEU A 1121 1.29 11.53 21.51
CA LEU A 1121 1.81 12.26 20.35
C LEU A 1121 3.10 13.02 20.71
N GLU A 1122 3.13 13.70 21.84
CA GLU A 1122 4.28 14.51 22.25
C GLU A 1122 5.47 13.69 22.79
N SER A 1123 5.29 12.39 23.05
CA SER A 1123 6.21 11.61 23.88
C SER A 1123 7.67 11.65 23.43
N ASP A 1124 7.94 11.38 22.16
CA ASP A 1124 9.30 11.39 21.60
C ASP A 1124 9.72 12.78 21.09
N ILE A 1125 8.78 13.62 20.69
CA ILE A 1125 9.07 14.95 20.13
C ILE A 1125 9.53 15.91 21.23
N ALA A 1126 8.86 15.89 22.38
CA ALA A 1126 9.22 16.68 23.55
C ALA A 1126 10.09 15.92 24.55
N ASP A 1127 10.46 14.66 24.24
CA ASP A 1127 11.22 13.74 25.11
C ASP A 1127 10.70 13.75 26.56
N ILE A 1128 9.39 13.55 26.71
CA ILE A 1128 8.68 13.74 28.00
C ILE A 1128 9.16 12.78 29.10
N GLN A 1129 9.88 11.72 28.73
CA GLN A 1129 10.48 10.76 29.67
C GLN A 1129 11.82 11.25 30.25
N GLY A 1130 12.40 12.31 29.67
CA GLY A 1130 13.62 12.96 30.15
C GLY A 1130 14.89 12.24 29.73
N GLY A 1131 15.33 12.45 28.49
CA GLY A 1131 16.66 12.07 27.99
C GLY A 1131 16.73 10.63 27.48
N THR A 1132 15.67 10.08 26.90
CA THR A 1132 15.71 8.68 26.43
C THR A 1132 15.48 8.51 24.93
N THR A 1133 14.76 9.44 24.30
CA THR A 1133 14.49 9.37 22.85
C THR A 1133 15.77 9.47 22.02
N PHE A 1134 16.78 10.21 22.48
CA PHE A 1134 18.05 10.31 21.75
C PHE A 1134 18.81 8.97 21.67
N GLU A 1135 18.61 8.06 22.64
CA GLU A 1135 19.14 6.70 22.63
C GLU A 1135 18.38 5.77 21.68
N GLY A 1136 17.21 6.20 21.17
CA GLY A 1136 16.32 5.51 20.24
C GLY A 1136 14.83 5.84 20.50
N ILE A 1137 14.03 5.85 19.44
CA ILE A 1137 12.58 6.18 19.47
C ILE A 1137 11.75 5.17 20.26
N HIS A 1138 10.51 5.48 20.66
CA HIS A 1138 9.59 4.54 21.30
C HIS A 1138 8.61 3.91 20.30
N LEU A 1139 9.09 2.94 19.50
CA LEU A 1139 8.37 2.41 18.35
C LEU A 1139 6.94 1.90 18.68
N ALA A 1140 6.78 1.20 19.80
CA ALA A 1140 5.48 0.67 20.22
C ALA A 1140 4.49 1.79 20.62
N ALA A 1141 4.97 2.89 21.19
CA ALA A 1141 4.14 4.06 21.50
C ALA A 1141 3.74 4.82 20.23
N MET A 1142 4.68 4.97 19.29
CA MET A 1142 4.41 5.54 17.96
C MET A 1142 3.34 4.73 17.20
N ALA A 1143 3.45 3.41 17.17
CA ALA A 1143 2.39 2.58 16.60
C ALA A 1143 1.08 2.67 17.40
N GLY A 1144 1.19 2.71 18.74
CA GLY A 1144 0.05 2.90 19.65
C GLY A 1144 -0.75 4.17 19.38
N SER A 1145 -0.11 5.28 18.97
CA SER A 1145 -0.82 6.51 18.59
C SER A 1145 -1.72 6.30 17.38
N ILE A 1146 -1.28 5.52 16.40
CA ILE A 1146 -2.06 5.17 15.21
C ILE A 1146 -3.20 4.22 15.59
N ASP A 1147 -2.90 3.24 16.43
CA ASP A 1147 -3.86 2.23 16.87
C ASP A 1147 -5.00 2.82 17.73
N LEU A 1148 -4.73 3.86 18.52
CA LEU A 1148 -5.76 4.62 19.25
C LEU A 1148 -6.79 5.25 18.29
N LEU A 1149 -6.34 5.78 17.15
CA LEU A 1149 -7.26 6.29 16.13
C LEU A 1149 -8.00 5.14 15.45
N GLN A 1150 -7.25 4.10 15.07
CA GLN A 1150 -7.75 3.00 14.24
C GLN A 1150 -8.75 2.09 14.94
N ARG A 1151 -8.49 1.68 16.19
CA ARG A 1151 -9.32 0.70 16.92
C ARG A 1151 -10.00 1.29 18.14
N CYS A 1152 -9.32 2.13 18.92
CA CYS A 1152 -9.91 2.65 20.16
C CYS A 1152 -11.09 3.58 19.88
N PHE A 1153 -10.86 4.67 19.15
CA PHE A 1153 -11.89 5.70 18.95
C PHE A 1153 -12.95 5.31 17.92
N THR A 1154 -12.61 4.40 17.01
CA THR A 1154 -13.55 3.80 16.06
C THR A 1154 -14.39 2.68 16.67
N GLY A 1155 -13.90 2.05 17.74
CA GLY A 1155 -14.44 0.78 18.23
C GLY A 1155 -14.30 -0.35 17.21
N LEU A 1156 -13.26 -0.32 16.36
CA LEU A 1156 -13.01 -1.34 15.35
C LEU A 1156 -12.45 -2.61 16.01
N GLU A 1157 -13.15 -3.73 15.81
CA GLU A 1157 -12.76 -5.06 16.25
C GLU A 1157 -12.93 -6.08 15.10
N MET A 1158 -12.08 -7.11 15.06
CA MET A 1158 -12.17 -8.21 14.10
C MET A 1158 -12.34 -9.53 14.86
N ARG A 1159 -13.57 -10.01 14.95
CA ARG A 1159 -13.90 -11.16 15.80
C ARG A 1159 -14.97 -12.04 15.14
N ASP A 1160 -14.85 -13.37 15.30
CA ASP A 1160 -15.81 -14.36 14.80
C ASP A 1160 -16.18 -14.13 13.34
N ASP A 1161 -15.17 -13.99 12.47
CA ASP A 1161 -15.33 -13.74 11.04
C ASP A 1161 -16.07 -12.43 10.66
N ARG A 1162 -16.32 -11.53 11.62
CA ARG A 1162 -17.01 -10.25 11.44
C ARG A 1162 -16.08 -9.04 11.64
N LEU A 1163 -16.38 -7.98 10.90
CA LEU A 1163 -15.85 -6.63 11.13
C LEU A 1163 -16.82 -5.88 12.04
N ILE A 1164 -16.42 -5.63 13.29
CA ILE A 1164 -17.29 -4.99 14.30
C ILE A 1164 -16.88 -3.53 14.45
N LEU A 1165 -17.86 -2.63 14.47
CA LEU A 1165 -17.69 -1.20 14.62
C LEU A 1165 -18.52 -0.67 15.80
N GLY A 1166 -17.88 0.14 16.63
CA GLY A 1166 -18.51 0.85 17.75
C GLY A 1166 -18.26 2.35 17.69
N PRO A 1167 -18.64 3.04 16.58
CA PRO A 1167 -18.19 4.40 16.31
C PRO A 1167 -18.68 5.35 17.39
N LEU A 1168 -17.71 5.99 18.04
CA LEU A 1168 -17.93 7.06 18.99
C LEU A 1168 -16.70 7.98 18.95
N TRP A 1169 -16.52 8.59 17.78
CA TRP A 1169 -15.35 9.35 17.36
C TRP A 1169 -15.28 10.77 17.99
N PRO A 1170 -14.10 11.28 18.39
CA PRO A 1170 -13.95 12.62 18.96
C PRO A 1170 -14.15 13.74 17.93
N GLU A 1171 -15.14 14.60 18.14
CA GLU A 1171 -15.47 15.72 17.22
C GLU A 1171 -14.28 16.66 16.96
N ARG A 1172 -13.43 16.90 17.98
CA ARG A 1172 -12.26 17.79 17.87
C ARG A 1172 -11.22 17.35 16.83
N LEU A 1173 -11.23 16.07 16.41
CA LEU A 1173 -10.28 15.54 15.44
C LEU A 1173 -10.77 15.69 13.98
N GLY A 1174 -12.00 16.18 13.77
CA GLY A 1174 -12.65 16.15 12.44
C GLY A 1174 -12.96 14.71 12.00
N PRO A 1175 -13.52 14.47 10.79
CA PRO A 1175 -13.69 13.12 10.29
C PRO A 1175 -12.33 12.42 10.09
N MET A 1176 -12.30 11.10 10.24
CA MET A 1176 -11.13 10.28 9.90
C MET A 1176 -11.46 9.33 8.75
N GLU A 1177 -10.49 9.17 7.86
CA GLU A 1177 -10.51 8.22 6.74
C GLU A 1177 -9.21 7.40 6.76
N PHE A 1178 -9.32 6.09 6.57
CA PHE A 1178 -8.17 5.23 6.31
C PHE A 1178 -8.54 3.96 5.53
N ALA A 1179 -7.54 3.47 4.79
CA ALA A 1179 -7.58 2.21 4.06
C ALA A 1179 -7.22 1.03 4.96
N MET A 1180 -7.89 -0.12 4.75
CA MET A 1180 -7.52 -1.37 5.41
C MET A 1180 -7.80 -2.60 4.55
N VAL A 1181 -7.12 -3.69 4.87
CA VAL A 1181 -7.29 -5.02 4.29
C VAL A 1181 -7.93 -5.93 5.33
N TYR A 1182 -9.08 -6.51 5.00
CA TYR A 1182 -9.79 -7.48 5.83
C TYR A 1182 -10.35 -8.62 5.00
N ARG A 1183 -10.00 -9.86 5.33
CA ARG A 1183 -10.44 -11.09 4.62
C ARG A 1183 -10.33 -10.95 3.11
N ARG A 1184 -9.13 -10.52 2.72
CA ARG A 1184 -8.71 -10.15 1.37
C ARG A 1184 -9.27 -8.81 0.88
N HIS A 1185 -10.40 -8.29 1.36
CA HIS A 1185 -11.00 -7.04 0.85
C HIS A 1185 -10.14 -5.84 1.17
N ARG A 1186 -9.97 -4.93 0.20
CA ARG A 1186 -9.57 -3.56 0.49
C ARG A 1186 -10.83 -2.77 0.83
N LEU A 1187 -10.82 -2.17 2.01
CA LEU A 1187 -11.91 -1.42 2.57
C LEU A 1187 -11.44 0.00 2.83
N HIS A 1188 -12.28 0.98 2.50
CA HIS A 1188 -12.11 2.36 2.93
C HIS A 1188 -13.12 2.63 4.06
N LEU A 1189 -12.62 3.00 5.23
CA LEU A 1189 -13.43 3.35 6.40
C LEU A 1189 -13.42 4.87 6.58
N ARG A 1190 -14.60 5.49 6.52
CA ARG A 1190 -14.82 6.89 6.95
C ARG A 1190 -15.61 6.88 8.23
N ILE A 1191 -15.16 7.62 9.25
CA ILE A 1191 -15.85 7.72 10.54
C ILE A 1191 -16.00 9.16 10.98
N SER A 1192 -17.18 9.48 11.53
CA SER A 1192 -17.47 10.79 12.13
C SER A 1192 -18.52 10.66 13.21
N GLY A 1193 -18.26 11.23 14.39
CA GLY A 1193 -19.17 11.15 15.54
C GLY A 1193 -19.62 9.72 15.84
N ARG A 1194 -20.88 9.41 15.54
CA ARG A 1194 -21.52 8.11 15.83
C ARG A 1194 -21.76 7.25 14.60
N THR A 1195 -21.35 7.69 13.42
CA THR A 1195 -21.58 7.00 12.16
C THR A 1195 -20.25 6.59 11.52
N ALA A 1196 -20.29 5.52 10.75
CA ALA A 1196 -19.20 5.08 9.91
C ALA A 1196 -19.73 4.59 8.56
N THR A 1197 -18.92 4.79 7.53
CA THR A 1197 -19.18 4.32 6.17
C THR A 1197 -18.06 3.35 5.80
N VAL A 1198 -18.43 2.15 5.38
CA VAL A 1198 -17.48 1.11 4.96
C VAL A 1198 -17.70 0.83 3.48
N THR A 1199 -16.67 1.07 2.68
CA THR A 1199 -16.69 0.87 1.22
C THR A 1199 -15.75 -0.28 0.87
N ALA A 1200 -16.22 -1.25 0.09
CA ALA A 1200 -15.40 -2.36 -0.40
C ALA A 1200 -14.96 -2.16 -1.86
N GLU A 1201 -13.69 -2.44 -2.16
CA GLU A 1201 -13.14 -2.46 -3.51
C GLU A 1201 -13.94 -3.38 -4.45
N ALA A 1202 -14.19 -2.91 -5.67
CA ALA A 1202 -14.86 -3.69 -6.70
C ALA A 1202 -13.93 -4.82 -7.18
N ARG A 1203 -14.24 -6.06 -6.79
CA ARG A 1203 -13.42 -7.25 -7.13
C ARG A 1203 -14.17 -8.55 -6.89
N LYS A 1204 -13.64 -9.65 -7.41
CA LYS A 1204 -14.18 -11.00 -7.14
C LYS A 1204 -13.78 -11.48 -5.74
N ALA A 1205 -14.61 -11.21 -4.73
CA ALA A 1205 -14.45 -11.71 -3.37
C ALA A 1205 -15.80 -12.08 -2.73
N GLN A 1206 -15.78 -12.97 -1.73
CA GLN A 1206 -16.98 -13.32 -0.96
C GLN A 1206 -17.42 -12.14 -0.09
N PRO A 1207 -18.73 -11.87 0.10
CA PRO A 1207 -19.20 -10.84 1.01
C PRO A 1207 -18.67 -11.00 2.43
N ILE A 1208 -18.53 -9.89 3.15
CA ILE A 1208 -18.18 -9.89 4.57
C ILE A 1208 -19.34 -9.39 5.42
N GLU A 1209 -19.37 -9.82 6.68
CA GLU A 1209 -20.32 -9.32 7.66
C GLU A 1209 -19.72 -8.16 8.44
N VAL A 1210 -20.46 -7.06 8.49
CA VAL A 1210 -20.14 -5.87 9.27
C VAL A 1210 -21.19 -5.69 10.36
N GLU A 1211 -20.75 -5.65 11.62
CA GLU A 1211 -21.60 -5.45 12.78
C GLU A 1211 -21.42 -4.04 13.34
N CYS A 1212 -22.51 -3.34 13.62
CA CYS A 1212 -22.47 -2.09 14.38
C CYS A 1212 -23.55 -2.09 15.45
N ARG A 1213 -23.14 -2.01 16.72
CA ARG A 1213 -24.03 -2.00 17.89
C ARG A 1213 -25.08 -3.13 17.87
N GLY A 1214 -24.64 -4.35 17.51
CA GLY A 1214 -25.48 -5.55 17.42
C GLY A 1214 -26.30 -5.70 16.14
N ARG A 1215 -26.24 -4.75 15.19
CA ARG A 1215 -26.85 -4.87 13.86
C ARG A 1215 -25.82 -5.38 12.86
N VAL A 1216 -26.10 -6.52 12.24
CA VAL A 1216 -25.24 -7.14 11.21
C VAL A 1216 -25.76 -6.80 9.82
N GLN A 1217 -24.87 -6.34 8.95
CA GLN A 1217 -25.12 -6.08 7.52
C GLN A 1217 -24.08 -6.80 6.68
N GLN A 1218 -24.46 -7.24 5.48
CA GLN A 1218 -23.49 -7.78 4.53
C GLN A 1218 -22.93 -6.67 3.64
N LEU A 1219 -21.61 -6.66 3.49
CA LEU A 1219 -20.88 -5.81 2.55
C LEU A 1219 -20.36 -6.67 1.40
N VAL A 1220 -20.91 -6.44 0.21
CA VAL A 1220 -20.52 -7.08 -1.06
C VAL A 1220 -19.39 -6.25 -1.69
N PRO A 1221 -18.45 -6.84 -2.43
CA PRO A 1221 -17.49 -6.07 -3.21
C PRO A 1221 -18.14 -4.99 -4.08
N GLY A 1222 -17.47 -3.84 -4.23
CA GLY A 1222 -17.96 -2.72 -5.04
C GLY A 1222 -19.14 -1.95 -4.44
N HIS A 1223 -19.48 -2.20 -3.18
CA HIS A 1223 -20.59 -1.52 -2.50
C HIS A 1223 -20.11 -0.74 -1.28
N THR A 1224 -20.98 0.13 -0.79
CA THR A 1224 -20.80 0.91 0.43
C THR A 1224 -21.96 0.66 1.38
N ILE A 1225 -21.67 0.50 2.67
CA ILE A 1225 -22.68 0.48 3.73
C ILE A 1225 -22.44 1.62 4.70
N GLU A 1226 -23.53 2.13 5.27
CA GLU A 1226 -23.51 3.07 6.38
C GLU A 1226 -23.98 2.39 7.66
N VAL A 1227 -23.28 2.64 8.75
CA VAL A 1227 -23.56 2.08 10.06
C VAL A 1227 -23.50 3.18 11.13
N GLY A 1228 -24.44 3.21 12.08
CA GLY A 1228 -24.52 4.29 13.07
C GLY A 1228 -25.57 4.13 14.17
#